data_AF-A0A7Y6X8I9-F1
#
_entry.id   AF-A0A7Y6X8I9-F1
#
_cell.length_a   1.000
_cell.length_b   1.000
_cell.length_c   1.000
_cell.angle_alpha   90.00
_cell.angle_beta   90.00
_cell.angle_gamma   90.00
#
_symmetry.space_group_name_H-M   'P 1'
#
loop_
_entity.id
_entity.type
_entity.pdbx_description
1 polymer ?
#
loop_
_entity_poly.entity_id
_entity_poly.type
_entity_poly.pdbx_seq_one_letter_code
_entity_poly.pdbx_strand_id
1 'polypeptide(L)'
;MALVSSGAVAQSPPSAKDWCEHVLAGPAGTKPAPVAFSEAHAQVRFFGTGPSYSEADQALVVALEGPRVDWDEAIVTYASAQEPACALDASANGLGRAHVLSFGPLAHVRPGTGGLSLPRGTQAVVIDLRGLPAAPGLEEALARALGVASRAPVERGSHRVRVHQGLSDEARPSRLYTNSVEPRSLAPHGPLGDRDLPVVLLTGPRLAPAAARFAVELRMARRAWLVGAPLTTAVAESRWMPVGARGVVVRTALLEDAEGILPDVIPADLALSLPRPVGTSGLTGMEHVLQQLVSTRVPPPVRRDTPGTRPGLTVRTPSLEPVPPSVASNGVARAALVIAHGATRWFFPYFPVVGDGIDERLMETLAQVDARPVTQRMELSRLMQRFSEVLRDGHAFVQLVGVAPAGYFPVMLDQVDGKPVVNRSALPEVQKGDVLVSVGGRSMTDWLADELPRTSGSTPESQLNFAFWRLQDLKGPTVFGLRGVDGHLRSVEVQPQPYEALAEVLGSRSRRAAGSLVDLGAPSLHYINLGEEVLYDIRDYVEALHQARHASGLVLDMRGYPSVNPYDVVQHLIPHPYLTPYLRIPRWSGPDHLDWEELVYEEQPVLEPSFSGPMVLLVGPETASAAEHLSMMLTGADRVTVIGRRSAAVNGNVTRVRVPGMLYLTFTGMEVLFQDRGRFHGVGIVPDIEVAPEASDFATGRDPELLRAIQFLQSGQ
;
A
#
# COMPACT_ATOMS: atom_id res chain seq x y z
N MET A 1 -46.11 -36.72 45.28
CA MET A 1 -46.16 -35.76 44.16
C MET A 1 -45.45 -34.49 44.63
N ALA A 2 -44.15 -34.36 44.33
CA ALA A 2 -43.36 -33.12 44.41
C ALA A 2 -41.97 -33.44 43.82
N LEU A 3 -41.76 -33.06 42.56
CA LEU A 3 -40.48 -33.10 41.86
C LEU A 3 -39.82 -31.72 42.04
N VAL A 4 -38.63 -31.69 42.63
CA VAL A 4 -37.74 -30.52 42.63
C VAL A 4 -36.68 -30.78 41.55
N SER A 5 -36.75 -29.98 40.50
CA SER A 5 -35.78 -29.92 39.40
C SER A 5 -34.58 -29.07 39.86
N SER A 6 -33.39 -29.69 39.95
CA SER A 6 -32.12 -28.99 40.11
C SER A 6 -31.65 -28.47 38.75
N GLY A 7 -31.57 -27.14 38.62
CA GLY A 7 -31.12 -26.46 37.41
C GLY A 7 -29.69 -26.83 37.02
N ALA A 8 -29.51 -27.18 35.75
CA ALA A 8 -28.21 -27.26 35.11
C ALA A 8 -27.66 -25.84 34.94
N VAL A 9 -26.48 -25.60 35.49
CA VAL A 9 -25.66 -24.42 35.18
C VAL A 9 -25.24 -24.55 33.72
N ALA A 10 -25.74 -23.65 32.86
CA ALA A 10 -25.27 -23.51 31.50
C ALA A 10 -23.80 -23.05 31.53
N GLN A 11 -22.87 -23.97 31.28
CA GLN A 11 -21.51 -23.62 30.92
C GLN A 11 -21.55 -22.92 29.56
N SER A 12 -20.99 -21.72 29.48
CA SER A 12 -20.76 -21.01 28.23
C SER A 12 -20.00 -21.92 27.24
N PRO A 13 -20.28 -21.86 25.92
CA PRO A 13 -19.58 -22.70 24.96
C PRO A 13 -18.07 -22.36 24.95
N PRO A 14 -17.18 -23.35 24.78
CA PRO A 14 -15.76 -23.09 24.61
C PRO A 14 -15.53 -22.18 23.40
N SER A 15 -14.66 -21.18 23.55
CA SER A 15 -14.36 -20.22 22.47
C SER A 15 -13.61 -20.92 21.33
N ALA A 16 -13.81 -20.49 20.09
CA ALA A 16 -13.18 -21.03 18.88
C ALA A 16 -11.63 -20.89 18.80
N LYS A 17 -10.92 -20.61 19.91
CA LYS A 17 -9.49 -20.24 19.94
C LYS A 17 -8.59 -21.25 20.66
N ASP A 18 -8.99 -22.51 20.74
CA ASP A 18 -8.19 -23.58 21.37
C ASP A 18 -6.79 -23.73 20.75
N TRP A 19 -6.64 -23.36 19.47
CA TRP A 19 -5.35 -23.42 18.77
C TRP A 19 -4.30 -22.44 19.32
N CYS A 20 -4.70 -21.33 19.95
CA CYS A 20 -3.77 -20.33 20.49
C CYS A 20 -2.85 -20.93 21.57
N GLU A 21 -3.35 -21.88 22.36
CA GLU A 21 -2.60 -22.56 23.42
C GLU A 21 -1.45 -23.43 22.87
N HIS A 22 -1.51 -23.77 21.59
CA HIS A 22 -0.52 -24.59 20.88
C HIS A 22 0.59 -23.77 20.20
N VAL A 23 0.55 -22.45 20.29
CA VAL A 23 1.55 -21.59 19.69
C VAL A 23 2.70 -21.33 20.66
N LEU A 24 3.93 -21.42 20.16
CA LEU A 24 5.11 -20.91 20.86
C LEU A 24 5.52 -19.57 20.26
N ALA A 25 5.44 -18.51 21.07
CA ALA A 25 5.79 -17.16 20.67
C ALA A 25 7.29 -16.99 20.36
N GLY A 26 7.61 -15.91 19.64
CA GLY A 26 8.97 -15.48 19.34
C GLY A 26 9.48 -14.42 20.31
N PRO A 27 10.68 -13.89 20.06
CA PRO A 27 11.24 -12.79 20.82
C PRO A 27 10.43 -11.50 20.67
N ALA A 28 10.64 -10.60 21.63
CA ALA A 28 10.10 -9.25 21.61
C ALA A 28 10.59 -8.47 20.39
N GLY A 29 9.76 -7.55 19.90
CA GLY A 29 10.07 -6.70 18.76
C GLY A 29 10.97 -5.54 19.17
N THR A 30 11.82 -5.07 18.25
CA THR A 30 12.67 -3.88 18.47
C THR A 30 12.00 -2.59 18.01
N LYS A 31 10.92 -2.68 17.23
CA LYS A 31 10.17 -1.52 16.75
C LYS A 31 9.30 -0.93 17.88
N PRO A 32 9.04 0.39 17.86
CA PRO A 32 8.03 0.98 18.73
C PRO A 32 6.69 0.24 18.60
N ALA A 33 5.98 0.05 19.72
CA ALA A 33 4.73 -0.70 19.74
C ALA A 33 3.69 -0.24 18.69
N PRO A 34 3.48 1.07 18.44
CA PRO A 34 2.50 1.48 17.42
C PRO A 34 2.86 1.06 16.00
N VAL A 35 4.15 1.12 15.64
CA VAL A 35 4.67 0.70 14.34
C VAL A 35 4.58 -0.83 14.20
N ALA A 36 4.96 -1.56 15.24
CA ALA A 36 4.83 -3.02 15.23
C ALA A 36 3.35 -3.46 15.16
N PHE A 37 2.45 -2.71 15.80
CA PHE A 37 1.03 -3.02 15.80
C PHE A 37 0.35 -2.67 14.49
N SER A 38 0.78 -1.63 13.76
CA SER A 38 0.30 -1.37 12.40
C SER A 38 0.69 -2.49 11.44
N GLU A 39 1.88 -3.07 11.60
CA GLU A 39 2.31 -4.25 10.84
C GLU A 39 1.45 -5.47 11.16
N ALA A 40 1.21 -5.74 12.45
CA ALA A 40 0.34 -6.83 12.88
C ALA A 40 -1.10 -6.65 12.36
N HIS A 41 -1.64 -5.44 12.45
CA HIS A 41 -2.96 -5.11 11.93
C HIS A 41 -3.03 -5.25 10.41
N ALA A 42 -2.02 -4.79 9.66
CA ALA A 42 -1.94 -4.98 8.22
C ALA A 42 -1.91 -6.46 7.82
N GLN A 43 -1.25 -7.32 8.60
CA GLN A 43 -1.27 -8.78 8.38
C GLN A 43 -2.68 -9.34 8.51
N VAL A 44 -3.41 -8.99 9.58
CA VAL A 44 -4.81 -9.38 9.74
C VAL A 44 -5.65 -8.87 8.57
N ARG A 45 -5.58 -7.56 8.32
CA ARG A 45 -6.43 -6.85 7.37
C ARG A 45 -6.23 -7.39 5.96
N PHE A 46 -4.99 -7.42 5.48
CA PHE A 46 -4.70 -7.77 4.08
C PHE A 46 -4.51 -9.27 3.87
N PHE A 47 -3.92 -10.02 4.79
CA PHE A 47 -3.57 -11.44 4.55
C PHE A 47 -4.30 -12.43 5.46
N GLY A 48 -4.96 -11.96 6.51
CA GLY A 48 -5.62 -12.79 7.50
C GLY A 48 -6.79 -13.60 6.93
N THR A 49 -6.97 -14.81 7.45
CA THR A 49 -8.09 -15.70 7.11
C THR A 49 -9.42 -15.27 7.73
N GLY A 50 -9.42 -14.29 8.64
CA GLY A 50 -10.59 -13.95 9.46
C GLY A 50 -11.42 -12.78 8.93
N PRO A 51 -11.68 -11.73 9.76
CA PRO A 51 -12.73 -10.76 9.49
C PRO A 51 -12.55 -9.96 8.19
N SER A 52 -13.63 -9.34 7.75
CA SER A 52 -13.62 -8.26 6.75
C SER A 52 -12.68 -7.11 7.19
N TYR A 53 -12.28 -6.21 6.27
CA TYR A 53 -11.47 -5.05 6.66
C TYR A 53 -12.22 -4.21 7.70
N SER A 54 -13.51 -3.96 7.49
CA SER A 54 -14.32 -3.16 8.42
C SER A 54 -14.40 -3.74 9.84
N GLU A 55 -14.52 -5.06 9.98
CA GLU A 55 -14.49 -5.72 11.29
C GLU A 55 -13.11 -5.66 11.95
N ALA A 56 -12.03 -5.84 11.18
CA ALA A 56 -10.67 -5.71 11.68
C ALA A 56 -10.37 -4.27 12.16
N ASP A 57 -10.80 -3.28 11.37
CA ASP A 57 -10.66 -1.86 11.65
C ASP A 57 -11.50 -1.46 12.88
N GLN A 58 -12.70 -2.02 13.04
CA GLN A 58 -13.56 -1.76 14.22
C GLN A 58 -12.97 -2.34 15.50
N ALA A 59 -12.40 -3.55 15.44
CA ALA A 59 -11.70 -4.13 16.58
C ALA A 59 -10.49 -3.28 17.00
N LEU A 60 -9.80 -2.68 16.02
CA LEU A 60 -8.68 -1.76 16.27
C LEU A 60 -9.15 -0.48 16.96
N VAL A 61 -10.26 0.12 16.50
CA VAL A 61 -10.85 1.32 17.14
C VAL A 61 -11.16 1.06 18.61
N VAL A 62 -11.80 -0.07 18.92
CA VAL A 62 -12.15 -0.43 20.31
C VAL A 62 -10.91 -0.62 21.16
N ALA A 63 -9.89 -1.31 20.65
CA ALA A 63 -8.66 -1.58 21.37
C ALA A 63 -7.81 -0.33 21.66
N LEU A 64 -7.93 0.72 20.83
CA LEU A 64 -7.13 1.94 20.94
C LEU A 64 -7.89 3.13 21.58
N GLU A 65 -9.09 2.89 22.08
CA GLU A 65 -9.92 3.93 22.70
C GLU A 65 -9.38 4.38 24.07
N GLY A 66 -9.67 5.63 24.45
CA GLY A 66 -9.30 6.18 25.75
C GLY A 66 -8.27 7.32 25.69
N PRO A 67 -7.91 7.91 26.85
CA PRO A 67 -7.03 9.08 26.91
C PRO A 67 -5.58 8.73 26.56
N ARG A 68 -5.11 7.52 26.87
CA ARG A 68 -3.82 6.95 26.48
C ARG A 68 -4.01 5.48 26.14
N VAL A 69 -3.06 4.89 25.42
CA VAL A 69 -3.07 3.47 25.07
C VAL A 69 -2.02 2.73 25.88
N ASP A 70 -2.45 1.74 26.66
CA ASP A 70 -1.59 0.64 27.06
C ASP A 70 -1.56 -0.35 25.90
N TRP A 71 -0.43 -0.41 25.19
CA TRP A 71 -0.31 -1.23 24.00
C TRP A 71 -0.39 -2.72 24.31
N ASP A 72 0.04 -3.16 25.49
CA ASP A 72 -0.04 -4.57 25.88
C ASP A 72 -1.50 -5.00 26.10
N GLU A 73 -2.32 -4.16 26.73
CA GLU A 73 -3.76 -4.39 26.90
C GLU A 73 -4.52 -4.26 25.56
N ALA A 74 -4.15 -3.29 24.73
CA ALA A 74 -4.75 -3.08 23.41
C ALA A 74 -4.56 -4.30 22.50
N ILE A 75 -3.37 -4.90 22.48
CA ILE A 75 -3.07 -6.12 21.71
C ILE A 75 -3.99 -7.27 22.14
N VAL A 76 -4.19 -7.47 23.45
CA VAL A 76 -5.05 -8.53 23.98
C VAL A 76 -6.51 -8.28 23.59
N THR A 77 -6.98 -7.05 23.74
CA THR A 77 -8.35 -6.66 23.40
C THR A 77 -8.63 -6.85 21.91
N TYR A 78 -7.72 -6.35 21.07
CA TYR A 78 -7.77 -6.48 19.61
C TYR A 78 -7.78 -7.95 19.17
N ALA A 79 -6.80 -8.74 19.62
CA ALA A 79 -6.69 -10.13 19.21
C ALA A 79 -7.90 -10.94 19.68
N SER A 80 -8.40 -10.69 20.89
CA SER A 80 -9.58 -11.38 21.46
C SER A 80 -10.83 -11.19 20.60
N ALA A 81 -11.01 -10.02 19.99
CA ALA A 81 -12.14 -9.69 19.13
C ALA A 81 -12.11 -10.35 17.73
N GLN A 82 -11.02 -11.04 17.36
CA GLN A 82 -10.83 -11.57 16.01
C GLN A 82 -10.53 -13.07 15.99
N GLU A 83 -11.25 -13.85 15.17
CA GLU A 83 -11.01 -15.31 15.04
C GLU A 83 -9.58 -15.70 14.64
N PRO A 84 -8.91 -15.05 13.65
CA PRO A 84 -7.64 -15.54 13.10
C PRO A 84 -6.43 -15.09 13.94
N ALA A 85 -6.65 -14.44 15.08
CA ALA A 85 -5.60 -13.77 15.85
C ALA A 85 -5.55 -14.22 17.32
N CYS A 86 -4.32 -14.40 17.82
CA CYS A 86 -4.02 -14.64 19.24
C CYS A 86 -3.07 -13.56 19.75
N ALA A 87 -3.23 -13.13 21.00
CA ALA A 87 -2.22 -12.35 21.71
C ALA A 87 -1.41 -13.27 22.63
N LEU A 88 -0.09 -13.21 22.54
CA LEU A 88 0.81 -13.99 23.41
C LEU A 88 1.93 -13.11 23.96
N ASP A 89 2.43 -13.45 25.14
CA ASP A 89 3.64 -12.84 25.68
C ASP A 89 4.86 -13.26 24.85
N ALA A 90 5.75 -12.32 24.59
CA ALA A 90 7.00 -12.61 23.89
C ALA A 90 7.90 -13.49 24.75
N SER A 91 8.68 -14.34 24.08
CA SER A 91 9.70 -15.16 24.74
C SER A 91 11.01 -14.38 24.88
N ALA A 92 11.75 -14.56 25.97
CA ALA A 92 13.12 -14.04 26.06
C ALA A 92 14.12 -14.81 25.15
N ASN A 93 13.71 -15.93 24.57
CA ASN A 93 14.61 -16.82 23.85
C ASN A 93 14.73 -16.44 22.38
N GLY A 94 15.95 -16.10 21.96
CA GLY A 94 16.34 -16.06 20.55
C GLY A 94 16.69 -17.45 19.99
N LEU A 95 16.98 -17.52 18.70
CA LEU A 95 17.44 -18.76 18.08
C LEU A 95 18.89 -19.06 18.50
N GLY A 96 19.07 -20.15 19.24
CA GLY A 96 20.40 -20.63 19.67
C GLY A 96 21.26 -21.14 18.50
N ARG A 97 22.49 -21.55 18.80
CA ARG A 97 23.37 -22.22 17.81
C ARG A 97 22.82 -23.60 17.46
N ALA A 98 23.05 -24.04 16.22
CA ALA A 98 22.77 -25.41 15.83
C ALA A 98 23.67 -26.38 16.61
N HIS A 99 23.10 -27.49 17.09
CA HIS A 99 23.82 -28.54 17.80
C HIS A 99 23.47 -29.91 17.26
N VAL A 100 24.46 -30.80 17.19
CA VAL A 100 24.28 -32.21 16.79
C VAL A 100 24.87 -33.11 17.86
N LEU A 101 24.07 -34.02 18.38
CA LEU A 101 24.47 -35.05 19.33
C LEU A 101 24.35 -36.43 18.69
N SER A 102 25.32 -37.31 18.95
CA SER A 102 25.34 -38.68 18.43
C SER A 102 24.82 -39.66 19.47
N PHE A 103 23.86 -40.50 19.09
CA PHE A 103 23.33 -41.59 19.89
C PHE A 103 23.37 -42.88 19.06
N GLY A 104 24.51 -43.58 19.11
CA GLY A 104 24.77 -44.72 18.22
C GLY A 104 24.65 -44.31 16.74
N PRO A 105 23.78 -44.96 15.93
CA PRO A 105 23.57 -44.60 14.53
C PRO A 105 22.66 -43.37 14.33
N LEU A 106 22.12 -42.77 15.38
CA LEU A 106 21.21 -41.62 15.30
C LEU A 106 21.96 -40.30 15.51
N ALA A 107 21.64 -39.30 14.70
CA ALA A 107 22.05 -37.91 14.92
C ALA A 107 20.85 -37.09 15.42
N HIS A 108 20.91 -36.61 16.65
CA HIS A 108 19.94 -35.68 17.22
C HIS A 108 20.36 -34.24 16.90
N VAL A 109 19.58 -33.60 16.05
CA VAL A 109 19.80 -32.26 15.53
C VAL A 109 18.88 -31.29 16.24
N ARG A 110 19.48 -30.28 16.89
CA ARG A 110 18.80 -29.07 17.34
C ARG A 110 19.00 -27.99 16.28
N PRO A 111 17.95 -27.58 15.55
CA PRO A 111 18.05 -26.47 14.60
C PRO A 111 18.50 -25.18 15.28
N GLY A 112 19.31 -24.39 14.59
CA GLY A 112 19.80 -23.12 15.09
C GLY A 112 20.68 -22.38 14.08
N THR A 113 21.33 -21.32 14.56
CA THR A 113 22.28 -20.51 13.77
C THR A 113 23.57 -21.27 13.49
N GLY A 114 24.24 -20.92 12.39
CA GLY A 114 25.51 -21.54 11.95
C GLY A 114 25.34 -22.78 11.06
N GLY A 115 26.48 -23.33 10.66
CA GLY A 115 26.58 -24.54 9.84
C GLY A 115 26.28 -25.82 10.64
N LEU A 116 25.90 -26.88 9.93
CA LEU A 116 25.50 -28.15 10.50
C LEU A 116 26.18 -29.29 9.74
N SER A 117 26.74 -30.25 10.46
CA SER A 117 27.36 -31.45 9.87
C SER A 117 26.95 -32.68 10.65
N LEU A 118 26.67 -33.77 9.96
CA LEU A 118 26.29 -35.03 10.58
C LEU A 118 27.54 -35.87 10.90
N PRO A 119 27.59 -36.55 12.05
CA PRO A 119 28.62 -37.53 12.39
C PRO A 119 28.78 -38.61 11.31
N ARG A 120 30.00 -39.13 11.15
CA ARG A 120 30.23 -40.29 10.27
C ARG A 120 29.46 -41.49 10.80
N GLY A 121 28.82 -42.24 9.89
CA GLY A 121 28.05 -43.43 10.25
C GLY A 121 26.61 -43.18 10.68
N THR A 122 26.12 -41.93 10.65
CA THR A 122 24.69 -41.64 10.89
C THR A 122 23.82 -42.41 9.90
N GLN A 123 22.80 -43.11 10.43
CA GLN A 123 21.81 -43.86 9.66
C GLN A 123 20.42 -43.21 9.69
N ALA A 124 20.13 -42.35 10.68
CA ALA A 124 18.91 -41.54 10.72
C ALA A 124 19.11 -40.25 11.52
N VAL A 125 18.24 -39.27 11.25
CA VAL A 125 18.31 -37.93 11.83
C VAL A 125 17.04 -37.63 12.61
N VAL A 126 17.21 -37.15 13.84
CA VAL A 126 16.13 -36.71 14.73
C VAL A 126 16.21 -35.19 14.82
N ILE A 127 15.27 -34.47 14.22
CA ILE A 127 15.21 -33.00 14.26
C ILE A 127 14.30 -32.57 15.41
N ASP A 128 14.86 -31.85 16.38
CA ASP A 128 14.14 -31.46 17.59
C ASP A 128 13.51 -30.06 17.49
N LEU A 129 12.21 -30.05 17.28
CA LEU A 129 11.41 -28.83 17.09
C LEU A 129 10.93 -28.22 18.42
N ARG A 130 11.08 -28.93 19.54
CA ARG A 130 10.47 -28.55 20.83
C ARG A 130 11.10 -27.28 21.38
N GLY A 131 10.33 -26.24 21.68
CA GLY A 131 10.88 -25.04 22.31
C GLY A 131 11.74 -24.18 21.37
N LEU A 132 11.70 -24.39 20.04
CA LEU A 132 12.28 -23.44 19.09
C LEU A 132 11.40 -22.19 19.02
N PRO A 133 11.92 -20.98 19.33
CA PRO A 133 11.12 -19.76 19.34
C PRO A 133 10.78 -19.32 17.91
N ALA A 134 9.67 -18.59 17.73
CA ALA A 134 9.32 -17.96 16.45
C ALA A 134 10.23 -16.74 16.15
N ALA A 135 11.52 -17.01 16.00
CA ALA A 135 12.57 -16.01 15.84
C ALA A 135 13.02 -15.88 14.39
N PRO A 136 13.57 -14.71 13.99
CA PRO A 136 14.24 -14.56 12.70
C PRO A 136 15.29 -15.64 12.47
N GLY A 137 15.39 -16.17 11.25
CA GLY A 137 16.35 -17.21 10.88
C GLY A 137 15.89 -18.65 11.15
N LEU A 138 14.71 -18.86 11.76
CA LEU A 138 14.21 -20.20 12.09
C LEU A 138 13.93 -21.04 10.83
N GLU A 139 13.31 -20.47 9.81
CA GLU A 139 12.99 -21.22 8.57
C GLU A 139 14.25 -21.71 7.87
N GLU A 140 15.28 -20.88 7.79
CA GLU A 140 16.57 -21.24 7.23
C GLU A 140 17.27 -22.30 8.09
N ALA A 141 17.13 -22.23 9.42
CA ALA A 141 17.67 -23.25 10.32
C ALA A 141 16.99 -24.61 10.16
N LEU A 142 15.67 -24.63 9.96
CA LEU A 142 14.90 -25.85 9.68
C LEU A 142 15.28 -26.43 8.31
N ALA A 143 15.39 -25.58 7.29
CA ALA A 143 15.84 -25.98 5.97
C ALA A 143 17.25 -26.59 6.00
N ARG A 144 18.20 -26.00 6.74
CA ARG A 144 19.55 -26.59 6.94
C ARG A 144 19.49 -27.94 7.65
N ALA A 145 18.66 -28.07 8.69
CA ALA A 145 18.51 -29.31 9.45
C ALA A 145 17.96 -30.47 8.60
N LEU A 146 17.02 -30.20 7.70
CA LEU A 146 16.55 -31.19 6.72
C LEU A 146 17.57 -31.43 5.61
N GLY A 147 18.22 -30.36 5.15
CA GLY A 147 19.15 -30.38 4.04
C GLY A 147 20.30 -31.35 4.28
N VAL A 148 20.90 -31.37 5.48
CA VAL A 148 22.00 -32.30 5.80
C VAL A 148 21.57 -33.78 5.79
N ALA A 149 20.27 -34.05 5.87
CA ALA A 149 19.68 -35.39 5.88
C ALA A 149 19.14 -35.82 4.51
N SER A 150 19.33 -35.01 3.47
CA SER A 150 18.73 -35.22 2.15
C SER A 150 19.76 -34.98 1.04
N ARG A 151 19.79 -35.86 0.03
CA ARG A 151 20.65 -35.72 -1.16
C ARG A 151 19.96 -35.01 -2.31
N ALA A 152 18.63 -35.00 -2.30
CA ALA A 152 17.79 -34.33 -3.28
C ALA A 152 16.93 -33.25 -2.60
N PRO A 153 16.49 -32.22 -3.35
CA PRO A 153 15.52 -31.27 -2.83
C PRO A 153 14.26 -31.97 -2.30
N VAL A 154 13.72 -31.46 -1.20
CA VAL A 154 12.47 -31.96 -0.62
C VAL A 154 11.37 -30.97 -0.94
N GLU A 155 10.42 -31.41 -1.77
CA GLU A 155 9.24 -30.63 -2.14
C GLU A 155 8.43 -30.20 -0.92
N ARG A 156 7.90 -28.98 -0.98
CA ARG A 156 7.03 -28.41 0.04
C ARG A 156 5.58 -28.48 -0.41
N GLY A 157 4.65 -28.56 0.55
CA GLY A 157 3.22 -28.54 0.27
C GLY A 157 2.78 -27.21 -0.37
N SER A 158 1.63 -27.24 -1.03
CA SER A 158 0.95 -26.02 -1.50
C SER A 158 0.19 -25.37 -0.34
N HIS A 159 0.05 -24.06 -0.39
CA HIS A 159 -0.88 -23.32 0.46
C HIS A 159 -1.69 -22.33 -0.37
N ARG A 160 -2.94 -22.07 0.01
CA ARG A 160 -3.65 -20.91 -0.51
C ARG A 160 -3.24 -19.69 0.30
N VAL A 161 -3.01 -18.59 -0.38
CA VAL A 161 -2.71 -17.28 0.22
C VAL A 161 -3.57 -16.22 -0.44
N ARG A 162 -3.84 -15.11 0.27
CA ARG A 162 -4.43 -13.94 -0.36
C ARG A 162 -3.35 -13.22 -1.16
N VAL A 163 -3.66 -12.90 -2.42
CA VAL A 163 -2.78 -12.17 -3.32
C VAL A 163 -3.37 -10.79 -3.57
N HIS A 164 -2.52 -9.77 -3.53
CA HIS A 164 -2.86 -8.39 -3.84
C HIS A 164 -1.98 -7.89 -4.97
N GLN A 165 -2.59 -7.45 -6.06
CA GLN A 165 -1.91 -6.70 -7.11
C GLN A 165 -2.24 -5.23 -6.88
N GLY A 166 -1.35 -4.51 -6.22
CA GLY A 166 -1.63 -3.21 -5.61
C GLY A 166 -2.70 -3.29 -4.51
N LEU A 167 -3.03 -2.14 -3.93
CA LEU A 167 -4.15 -2.05 -2.99
C LEU A 167 -5.46 -1.90 -3.79
N SER A 168 -6.38 -2.86 -3.64
CA SER A 168 -7.74 -2.71 -4.17
C SER A 168 -8.40 -1.44 -3.62
N ASP A 169 -8.84 -0.56 -4.51
CA ASP A 169 -9.45 0.71 -4.13
C ASP A 169 -10.73 0.47 -3.31
N GLU A 170 -10.75 0.98 -2.08
CA GLU A 170 -11.83 0.72 -1.11
C GLU A 170 -13.04 1.66 -1.28
N ALA A 171 -13.01 2.57 -2.25
CA ALA A 171 -14.12 3.50 -2.55
C ALA A 171 -14.68 3.33 -3.97
N ARG A 172 -13.80 3.15 -4.97
CA ARG A 172 -14.11 3.08 -6.40
C ARG A 172 -13.38 1.89 -7.01
N PRO A 173 -13.99 0.69 -7.05
CA PRO A 173 -13.31 -0.51 -7.51
C PRO A 173 -12.78 -0.33 -8.94
N SER A 174 -11.52 -0.72 -9.14
CA SER A 174 -10.83 -0.73 -10.43
C SER A 174 -10.51 -2.18 -10.82
N ARG A 175 -10.33 -2.45 -12.12
CA ARG A 175 -9.82 -3.74 -12.60
C ARG A 175 -8.30 -3.87 -12.52
N LEU A 176 -7.61 -2.75 -12.30
CA LEU A 176 -6.15 -2.68 -12.25
C LEU A 176 -5.59 -3.24 -10.94
N TYR A 177 -6.19 -2.82 -9.81
CA TYR A 177 -5.81 -3.32 -8.50
C TYR A 177 -6.77 -4.43 -8.09
N THR A 178 -6.22 -5.61 -7.82
CA THR A 178 -7.02 -6.80 -7.62
C THR A 178 -6.68 -7.52 -6.33
N ASN A 179 -7.69 -8.20 -5.81
CA ASN A 179 -7.56 -9.14 -4.72
C ASN A 179 -8.00 -10.53 -5.18
N SER A 180 -7.16 -11.54 -4.93
CA SER A 180 -7.46 -12.93 -5.26
C SER A 180 -7.00 -13.88 -4.16
N VAL A 181 -7.39 -15.15 -4.26
CA VAL A 181 -6.88 -16.23 -3.42
C VAL A 181 -6.31 -17.30 -4.34
N GLU A 182 -5.00 -17.48 -4.30
CA GLU A 182 -4.29 -18.33 -5.25
C GLU A 182 -3.51 -19.42 -4.50
N PRO A 183 -3.39 -20.64 -5.09
CA PRO A 183 -2.45 -21.63 -4.59
C PRO A 183 -1.03 -21.13 -4.85
N ARG A 184 -0.15 -21.34 -3.87
CA ARG A 184 1.27 -21.01 -3.96
C ARG A 184 2.07 -22.24 -3.56
N SER A 185 3.03 -22.59 -4.40
CA SER A 185 4.05 -23.58 -4.06
C SER A 185 5.25 -22.85 -3.50
N LEU A 186 5.77 -23.35 -2.38
CA LEU A 186 7.00 -22.83 -1.79
C LEU A 186 8.21 -23.55 -2.41
N ALA A 187 9.33 -22.83 -2.53
CA ALA A 187 10.56 -23.42 -3.05
C ALA A 187 10.97 -24.66 -2.22
N PRO A 188 11.40 -25.76 -2.86
CA PRO A 188 11.81 -26.96 -2.15
C PRO A 188 12.92 -26.69 -1.13
N HIS A 189 12.97 -27.48 -0.07
CA HIS A 189 14.11 -27.44 0.83
C HIS A 189 15.35 -27.99 0.13
N GLY A 190 16.40 -27.17 0.00
CA GLY A 190 17.63 -27.55 -0.69
C GLY A 190 18.42 -28.65 0.03
N PRO A 191 19.04 -29.59 -0.70
CA PRO A 191 19.89 -30.62 -0.10
C PRO A 191 21.25 -30.06 0.31
N LEU A 192 21.77 -30.56 1.43
CA LEU A 192 23.13 -30.29 1.91
C LEU A 192 23.89 -31.59 2.23
N GLY A 193 23.18 -32.73 2.28
CA GLY A 193 23.73 -34.04 2.53
C GLY A 193 24.05 -34.80 1.25
N ASP A 194 24.77 -35.89 1.39
CA ASP A 194 25.13 -36.82 0.30
C ASP A 194 24.18 -38.04 0.23
N ARG A 195 23.28 -38.19 1.20
CA ARG A 195 22.37 -39.33 1.35
C ARG A 195 20.98 -38.89 1.79
N ASP A 196 19.97 -39.68 1.40
CA ASP A 196 18.62 -39.56 1.94
C ASP A 196 18.49 -40.40 3.21
N LEU A 197 18.60 -39.73 4.34
CA LEU A 197 18.44 -40.34 5.66
C LEU A 197 16.96 -40.30 6.09
N PRO A 198 16.45 -41.36 6.74
CA PRO A 198 15.18 -41.29 7.45
C PRO A 198 15.20 -40.18 8.50
N VAL A 199 14.12 -39.40 8.54
CA VAL A 199 13.98 -38.24 9.43
C VAL A 199 12.87 -38.48 10.42
N VAL A 200 13.13 -38.13 11.68
CA VAL A 200 12.15 -38.07 12.76
C VAL A 200 12.06 -36.63 13.24
N LEU A 201 10.84 -36.10 13.41
CA LEU A 201 10.60 -34.80 14.01
C LEU A 201 10.12 -35.00 15.45
N LEU A 202 10.85 -34.43 16.41
CA LEU A 202 10.39 -34.37 17.80
C LEU A 202 9.55 -33.12 18.01
N THR A 203 8.29 -33.32 18.40
CA THR A 203 7.32 -32.24 18.60
C THR A 203 6.86 -32.14 20.04
N GLY A 204 6.49 -30.92 20.44
CA GLY A 204 5.95 -30.61 21.75
C GLY A 204 4.54 -30.05 21.63
N PRO A 205 3.81 -29.89 22.75
CA PRO A 205 2.43 -29.39 22.74
C PRO A 205 2.31 -27.96 22.19
N ARG A 206 3.43 -27.23 22.14
CA ARG A 206 3.55 -25.89 21.56
C ARG A 206 4.70 -25.83 20.57
N LEU A 207 4.48 -25.22 19.42
CA LEU A 207 5.49 -25.01 18.38
C LEU A 207 5.43 -23.59 17.82
N ALA A 208 6.58 -23.08 17.39
CA ALA A 208 6.61 -21.86 16.60
C ALA A 208 5.90 -22.11 15.26
N PRO A 209 5.21 -21.11 14.68
CA PRO A 209 4.44 -21.31 13.44
C PRO A 209 5.25 -21.91 12.29
N ALA A 210 6.47 -21.42 12.07
CA ALA A 210 7.39 -21.97 11.06
C ALA A 210 7.79 -23.44 11.34
N ALA A 211 7.99 -23.82 12.61
CA ALA A 211 8.33 -25.19 12.98
C ALA A 211 7.12 -26.13 12.84
N ALA A 212 5.91 -25.65 13.18
CA ALA A 212 4.67 -26.37 12.93
C ALA A 212 4.45 -26.60 11.43
N ARG A 213 4.62 -25.56 10.61
CA ARG A 213 4.52 -25.65 9.13
C ARG A 213 5.50 -26.67 8.55
N PHE A 214 6.77 -26.57 8.94
CA PHE A 214 7.80 -27.53 8.54
C PHE A 214 7.43 -28.98 8.90
N ALA A 215 6.88 -29.20 10.11
CA ALA A 215 6.47 -30.52 10.54
C ALA A 215 5.24 -31.06 9.78
N VAL A 216 4.23 -30.20 9.55
CA VAL A 216 3.04 -30.53 8.77
C VAL A 216 3.43 -30.91 7.35
N GLU A 217 4.21 -30.06 6.66
CA GLU A 217 4.64 -30.28 5.27
C GLU A 217 5.39 -31.63 5.13
N LEU A 218 6.39 -31.89 5.97
CA LEU A 218 7.16 -33.14 5.90
C LEU A 218 6.37 -34.37 6.29
N ARG A 219 5.43 -34.25 7.23
CA ARG A 219 4.61 -35.39 7.63
C ARG A 219 3.59 -35.75 6.56
N MET A 220 2.93 -34.74 5.98
CA MET A 220 1.98 -34.95 4.88
C MET A 220 2.66 -35.49 3.62
N ALA A 221 3.88 -35.03 3.32
CA ALA A 221 4.71 -35.57 2.24
C ALA A 221 5.31 -36.96 2.53
N ARG A 222 5.02 -37.55 3.71
CA ARG A 222 5.61 -38.82 4.19
C ARG A 222 7.14 -38.81 4.14
N ARG A 223 7.76 -37.66 4.40
CA ARG A 223 9.22 -37.48 4.43
C ARG A 223 9.79 -37.69 5.82
N ALA A 224 9.01 -37.41 6.87
CA ALA A 224 9.45 -37.53 8.24
C ALA A 224 8.38 -38.14 9.16
N TRP A 225 8.85 -38.94 10.12
CA TRP A 225 8.03 -39.47 11.21
C TRP A 225 7.77 -38.39 12.24
N LEU A 226 6.58 -38.37 12.81
CA LEU A 226 6.18 -37.44 13.86
C LEU A 226 6.18 -38.14 15.22
N VAL A 227 7.02 -37.68 16.15
CA VAL A 227 7.15 -38.30 17.48
C VAL A 227 7.01 -37.22 18.55
N GLY A 228 6.04 -37.39 19.45
CA GLY A 228 5.74 -36.41 20.50
C GLY A 228 4.26 -36.03 20.53
N ALA A 229 3.98 -34.73 20.52
CA ALA A 229 2.62 -34.19 20.50
C ALA A 229 2.06 -34.14 19.06
N PRO A 230 0.73 -34.24 18.88
CA PRO A 230 0.10 -33.96 17.59
C PRO A 230 0.32 -32.50 17.16
N LEU A 231 0.20 -32.24 15.87
CA LEU A 231 0.33 -30.89 15.30
C LEU A 231 -1.04 -30.24 15.13
N THR A 232 -1.17 -28.98 15.52
CA THR A 232 -2.35 -28.15 15.24
C THR A 232 -2.13 -27.37 13.95
N THR A 233 -2.87 -27.67 12.90
CA THR A 233 -2.63 -27.10 11.55
C THR A 233 -2.83 -25.58 11.49
N ALA A 234 -3.73 -25.03 12.30
CA ALA A 234 -3.88 -23.57 12.42
C ALA A 234 -2.58 -22.86 12.86
N VAL A 235 -1.74 -23.52 13.66
CA VAL A 235 -0.42 -22.98 14.06
C VAL A 235 0.53 -22.95 12.85
N ALA A 236 0.48 -23.96 12.00
CA ALA A 236 1.26 -24.05 10.77
C ALA A 236 0.83 -23.03 9.68
N GLU A 237 -0.43 -22.60 9.72
CA GLU A 237 -1.01 -21.57 8.85
C GLU A 237 -0.78 -20.14 9.36
N SER A 238 -0.12 -19.99 10.50
CA SER A 238 0.04 -18.73 11.21
C SER A 238 1.44 -18.13 11.12
N ARG A 239 1.56 -16.89 11.58
CA ARG A 239 2.84 -16.19 11.78
C ARG A 239 2.86 -15.39 13.06
N TRP A 240 4.05 -15.23 13.65
CA TRP A 240 4.28 -14.39 14.82
C TRP A 240 4.60 -12.95 14.41
N MET A 241 3.87 -11.99 14.97
CA MET A 241 4.06 -10.55 14.80
C MET A 241 4.40 -9.93 16.15
N PRO A 242 5.69 -9.70 16.46
CA PRO A 242 6.08 -9.16 17.76
C PRO A 242 5.66 -7.69 17.90
N VAL A 243 5.08 -7.33 19.05
CA VAL A 243 4.65 -5.95 19.37
C VAL A 243 5.06 -5.67 20.82
N GLY A 244 6.23 -5.07 21.00
CA GLY A 244 6.78 -4.82 22.34
C GLY A 244 7.06 -6.13 23.11
N ALA A 245 6.57 -6.20 24.35
CA ALA A 245 6.71 -7.37 25.23
C ALA A 245 5.70 -8.49 24.92
N ARG A 246 4.75 -8.24 24.01
CA ARG A 246 3.77 -9.20 23.52
C ARG A 246 3.92 -9.37 22.01
N GLY A 247 2.95 -10.01 21.38
CA GLY A 247 2.78 -10.04 19.94
C GLY A 247 1.46 -10.67 19.54
N VAL A 248 1.15 -10.52 18.26
CA VAL A 248 -0.04 -11.09 17.64
C VAL A 248 0.39 -12.28 16.80
N VAL A 249 -0.28 -13.42 16.96
CA VAL A 249 -0.17 -14.54 16.02
C VAL A 249 -1.34 -14.44 15.05
N VAL A 250 -1.07 -14.42 13.75
CA VAL A 250 -2.11 -14.26 12.72
C VAL A 250 -2.09 -15.44 11.76
N ARG A 251 -3.25 -16.06 11.51
CA ARG A 251 -3.43 -17.06 10.46
C ARG A 251 -3.54 -16.37 9.09
N THR A 252 -2.61 -16.66 8.17
CA THR A 252 -2.48 -15.96 6.87
C THR A 252 -2.48 -16.88 5.65
N ALA A 253 -2.59 -18.20 5.86
CA ALA A 253 -2.59 -19.20 4.81
C ALA A 253 -3.65 -20.28 5.09
N LEU A 254 -3.95 -21.08 4.08
CA LEU A 254 -4.71 -22.32 4.21
C LEU A 254 -3.89 -23.45 3.60
N LEU A 255 -3.52 -24.45 4.39
CA LEU A 255 -2.76 -25.59 3.90
C LEU A 255 -3.71 -26.62 3.26
N GLU A 256 -3.40 -27.01 2.02
CA GLU A 256 -4.16 -27.98 1.24
C GLU A 256 -3.24 -28.82 0.36
N ASP A 257 -3.71 -30.00 -0.02
CA ASP A 257 -3.06 -30.86 -1.03
C ASP A 257 -4.09 -31.35 -2.05
N ALA A 258 -3.74 -32.36 -2.85
CA ALA A 258 -4.62 -32.91 -3.88
C ALA A 258 -5.92 -33.52 -3.33
N GLU A 259 -5.97 -33.85 -2.03
CA GLU A 259 -7.16 -34.37 -1.34
C GLU A 259 -7.98 -33.26 -0.63
N GLY A 260 -7.58 -31.99 -0.78
CA GLY A 260 -8.23 -30.81 -0.21
C GLY A 260 -7.56 -30.28 1.05
N ILE A 261 -8.33 -29.54 1.86
CA ILE A 261 -7.85 -28.90 3.10
C ILE A 261 -7.26 -29.95 4.05
N LEU A 262 -6.09 -29.66 4.62
CA LEU A 262 -5.45 -30.56 5.59
C LEU A 262 -6.28 -30.69 6.89
N PRO A 263 -6.25 -31.85 7.58
CA PRO A 263 -6.92 -32.03 8.87
C PRO A 263 -6.54 -30.96 9.91
N ASP A 264 -7.45 -30.62 10.82
CA ASP A 264 -7.21 -29.63 11.89
C ASP A 264 -6.09 -30.05 12.84
N VAL A 265 -5.95 -31.37 13.05
CA VAL A 265 -4.93 -31.98 13.88
C VAL A 265 -4.25 -33.10 13.10
N ILE A 266 -2.91 -33.08 13.05
CA ILE A 266 -2.11 -34.18 12.48
C ILE A 266 -1.61 -35.05 13.64
N PRO A 267 -2.03 -36.32 13.72
CA PRO A 267 -1.63 -37.20 14.82
C PRO A 267 -0.14 -37.52 14.75
N ALA A 268 0.50 -37.59 15.92
CA ALA A 268 1.84 -38.15 16.02
C ALA A 268 1.83 -39.66 15.71
N ASP A 269 2.84 -40.13 14.99
CA ASP A 269 3.03 -41.56 14.72
C ASP A 269 3.39 -42.32 15.99
N LEU A 270 4.05 -41.64 16.93
CA LEU A 270 4.32 -42.12 18.28
C LEU A 270 4.12 -40.98 19.29
N ALA A 271 3.19 -41.17 20.22
CA ALA A 271 3.02 -40.24 21.33
C ALA A 271 4.14 -40.40 22.37
N LEU A 272 4.80 -39.29 22.74
CA LEU A 272 5.72 -39.27 23.89
C LEU A 272 5.07 -38.59 25.09
N SER A 273 4.79 -39.37 26.13
CA SER A 273 4.49 -38.83 27.45
C SER A 273 5.80 -38.30 28.07
N LEU A 274 6.00 -36.98 28.20
CA LEU A 274 7.16 -36.41 28.93
C LEU A 274 7.06 -36.70 30.46
N PRO A 275 8.18 -36.85 31.21
CA PRO A 275 8.49 -38.12 31.91
C PRO A 275 8.35 -38.13 33.46
N ARG A 276 8.27 -39.34 34.01
CA ARG A 276 8.52 -39.68 35.44
C ARG A 276 9.93 -39.24 35.90
N PRO A 277 10.14 -38.95 37.20
CA PRO A 277 11.37 -38.36 37.70
C PRO A 277 12.58 -39.30 37.66
N VAL A 278 13.74 -38.65 37.67
CA VAL A 278 15.12 -39.14 37.50
C VAL A 278 15.45 -40.40 38.29
N GLY A 279 16.08 -41.36 37.60
CA GLY A 279 16.85 -42.43 38.24
C GLY A 279 16.56 -43.82 37.67
N THR A 280 16.96 -44.05 36.40
CA THR A 280 17.39 -45.34 35.80
C THR A 280 17.28 -45.24 34.26
N SER A 281 18.39 -45.43 33.55
CA SER A 281 18.57 -45.71 32.11
C SER A 281 17.34 -45.71 31.17
N GLY A 282 16.67 -44.57 30.99
CA GLY A 282 15.48 -44.42 30.13
C GLY A 282 15.75 -44.09 28.65
N LEU A 283 17.01 -43.94 28.25
CA LEU A 283 17.39 -43.52 26.88
C LEU A 283 17.45 -44.69 25.88
N THR A 284 17.78 -45.91 26.33
CA THR A 284 17.93 -47.09 25.45
C THR A 284 16.61 -47.60 24.85
N GLY A 285 15.48 -47.40 25.55
CA GLY A 285 14.16 -47.78 25.04
C GLY A 285 13.65 -46.86 23.92
N MET A 286 13.87 -45.55 24.04
CA MET A 286 13.51 -44.56 23.03
C MET A 286 14.31 -44.78 21.74
N GLU A 287 15.61 -45.04 21.87
CA GLU A 287 16.49 -45.33 20.74
C GLU A 287 16.03 -46.56 19.95
N HIS A 288 15.61 -47.62 20.64
CA HIS A 288 15.12 -48.84 19.99
C HIS A 288 13.82 -48.59 19.21
N VAL A 289 12.87 -47.84 19.77
CA VAL A 289 11.61 -47.49 19.10
C VAL A 289 11.86 -46.56 17.91
N LEU A 290 12.75 -45.57 18.05
CA LEU A 290 13.14 -44.69 16.96
C LEU A 290 13.86 -45.46 15.84
N GLN A 291 14.72 -46.42 16.17
CA GLN A 291 15.36 -47.30 15.19
C GLN A 291 14.35 -48.19 14.45
N GLN A 292 13.33 -48.70 15.15
CA GLN A 292 12.26 -49.48 14.53
C GLN A 292 11.42 -48.64 13.55
N LEU A 293 11.05 -47.40 13.91
CA LEU A 293 10.37 -46.48 12.99
C LEU A 293 11.24 -46.08 11.79
N VAL A 294 12.55 -45.93 12.00
CA VAL A 294 13.50 -45.65 10.92
C VAL A 294 13.66 -46.85 9.97
N SER A 295 13.55 -48.09 10.48
CA SER A 295 13.72 -49.32 9.69
C SER A 295 12.68 -49.47 8.57
N THR A 296 11.47 -48.93 8.75
CA THR A 296 10.40 -48.90 7.74
C THR A 296 10.59 -47.78 6.70
N ARG A 297 11.59 -46.90 6.90
CA ARG A 297 12.06 -45.78 6.05
C ARG A 297 11.05 -44.68 5.70
N VAL A 298 9.79 -45.02 5.44
CA VAL A 298 8.75 -44.09 4.99
C VAL A 298 7.55 -44.17 5.95
N PRO A 299 7.11 -43.05 6.56
CA PRO A 299 5.89 -42.97 7.35
C PRO A 299 4.64 -43.47 6.59
N PRO A 300 3.64 -44.04 7.28
CA PRO A 300 2.35 -44.34 6.66
C PRO A 300 1.62 -43.05 6.25
N PRO A 301 0.64 -43.10 5.33
CA PRO A 301 -0.25 -41.97 5.06
C PRO A 301 -0.93 -41.47 6.35
N VAL A 302 -1.13 -40.15 6.45
CA VAL A 302 -1.91 -39.57 7.55
C VAL A 302 -3.37 -39.97 7.38
N ARG A 303 -4.02 -40.41 8.46
CA ARG A 303 -5.46 -40.68 8.44
C ARG A 303 -6.22 -39.35 8.45
N ARG A 304 -7.21 -39.21 7.57
CA ARG A 304 -8.12 -38.05 7.47
C ARG A 304 -9.49 -38.34 8.07
N ASP A 305 -9.53 -39.06 9.18
CA ASP A 305 -10.76 -39.43 9.88
C ASP A 305 -11.50 -38.21 10.46
N THR A 306 -10.79 -37.11 10.69
CA THR A 306 -11.37 -35.81 11.03
C THR A 306 -11.18 -34.82 9.87
N PRO A 307 -12.25 -34.21 9.32
CA PRO A 307 -12.13 -33.23 8.26
C PRO A 307 -11.45 -31.95 8.77
N GLY A 308 -10.78 -31.22 7.88
CA GLY A 308 -10.36 -29.85 8.17
C GLY A 308 -11.58 -28.93 8.19
N THR A 309 -11.90 -28.35 9.35
CA THR A 309 -13.07 -27.47 9.53
C THR A 309 -12.71 -25.99 9.58
N ARG A 310 -11.41 -25.67 9.57
CA ARG A 310 -10.87 -24.30 9.59
C ARG A 310 -11.48 -23.43 8.47
N PRO A 311 -11.87 -22.18 8.76
CA PRO A 311 -12.31 -21.23 7.73
C PRO A 311 -11.22 -21.00 6.68
N GLY A 312 -11.61 -21.13 5.41
CA GLY A 312 -10.73 -20.86 4.27
C GLY A 312 -10.51 -19.36 4.01
N LEU A 313 -9.62 -19.06 3.07
CA LEU A 313 -9.38 -17.70 2.58
C LEU A 313 -10.46 -17.29 1.57
N THR A 314 -11.05 -16.12 1.80
CA THR A 314 -11.97 -15.48 0.87
C THR A 314 -11.32 -14.30 0.15
N VAL A 315 -11.76 -14.09 -1.09
CA VAL A 315 -11.50 -12.85 -1.85
C VAL A 315 -12.22 -11.71 -1.14
N ARG A 316 -11.53 -10.58 -1.00
CA ARG A 316 -12.06 -9.36 -0.38
C ARG A 316 -12.59 -8.41 -1.42
N THR A 317 -13.72 -7.79 -1.11
CA THR A 317 -14.33 -6.70 -1.90
C THR A 317 -14.57 -5.50 -0.99
N PRO A 318 -13.49 -4.79 -0.56
CA PRO A 318 -13.57 -3.79 0.51
C PRO A 318 -14.56 -2.65 0.23
N SER A 319 -14.75 -2.29 -1.04
CA SER A 319 -15.69 -1.27 -1.49
C SER A 319 -17.16 -1.60 -1.19
N LEU A 320 -17.47 -2.87 -0.93
CA LEU A 320 -18.82 -3.35 -0.56
C LEU A 320 -18.98 -3.56 0.95
N GLU A 321 -17.90 -3.45 1.72
CA GLU A 321 -17.95 -3.67 3.16
C GLU A 321 -18.58 -2.46 3.89
N PRO A 322 -19.19 -2.69 5.07
CA PRO A 322 -19.84 -1.64 5.85
C PRO A 322 -18.92 -0.46 6.13
N VAL A 323 -19.50 0.74 6.13
CA VAL A 323 -18.73 1.96 6.34
C VAL A 323 -18.37 2.12 7.83
N PRO A 324 -17.12 2.47 8.17
CA PRO A 324 -16.70 2.69 9.56
C PRO A 324 -17.50 3.78 10.28
N PRO A 325 -17.41 3.87 11.63
CA PRO A 325 -18.06 4.91 12.41
C PRO A 325 -17.75 6.32 11.89
N SER A 326 -18.77 7.18 11.90
CA SER A 326 -18.67 8.58 11.49
C SER A 326 -18.25 9.52 12.62
N VAL A 327 -18.16 9.03 13.86
CA VAL A 327 -17.83 9.84 15.05
C VAL A 327 -16.31 9.96 15.19
N ALA A 328 -15.84 11.12 15.66
CA ALA A 328 -14.44 11.31 16.03
C ALA A 328 -14.23 10.93 17.50
N SER A 329 -13.18 10.14 17.75
CA SER A 329 -12.67 9.81 19.08
C SER A 329 -11.15 9.61 19.01
N ASN A 330 -10.51 9.44 20.16
CA ASN A 330 -9.10 9.08 20.19
C ASN A 330 -8.87 7.70 19.57
N GLY A 331 -9.71 6.71 19.87
CA GLY A 331 -9.62 5.37 19.28
C GLY A 331 -9.74 5.40 17.76
N VAL A 332 -10.70 6.17 17.23
CA VAL A 332 -10.86 6.40 15.78
C VAL A 332 -9.63 7.05 15.18
N ALA A 333 -9.05 8.07 15.83
CA ALA A 333 -7.88 8.76 15.33
C ALA A 333 -6.63 7.87 15.28
N ARG A 334 -6.35 7.14 16.36
CA ARG A 334 -5.22 6.20 16.42
C ARG A 334 -5.38 5.07 15.42
N ALA A 335 -6.58 4.49 15.31
CA ALA A 335 -6.86 3.45 14.34
C ALA A 335 -6.67 3.93 12.89
N ALA A 336 -7.16 5.14 12.56
CA ALA A 336 -6.97 5.70 11.22
C ALA A 336 -5.49 5.88 10.84
N LEU A 337 -4.66 6.34 11.78
CA LEU A 337 -3.22 6.48 11.59
C LEU A 337 -2.52 5.11 11.43
N VAL A 338 -2.87 4.13 12.27
CA VAL A 338 -2.33 2.77 12.24
C VAL A 338 -2.71 2.04 10.93
N ILE A 339 -3.96 2.18 10.46
CA ILE A 339 -4.43 1.61 9.20
C ILE A 339 -3.71 2.24 8.01
N ALA A 340 -3.61 3.58 7.97
CA ALA A 340 -2.95 4.28 6.89
C ALA A 340 -1.44 3.95 6.82
N HIS A 341 -0.77 3.85 7.96
CA HIS A 341 0.62 3.40 8.04
C HIS A 341 0.78 1.97 7.51
N GLY A 342 -0.05 1.04 7.96
CA GLY A 342 -0.05 -0.33 7.45
C GLY A 342 -0.27 -0.38 5.94
N ALA A 343 -1.30 0.30 5.41
CA ALA A 343 -1.60 0.29 3.98
C ALA A 343 -0.45 0.86 3.13
N THR A 344 0.10 2.01 3.52
CA THR A 344 1.20 2.64 2.77
C THR A 344 2.49 1.83 2.83
N ARG A 345 2.83 1.22 3.98
CA ARG A 345 3.98 0.30 4.10
C ARG A 345 3.95 -0.85 3.10
N TRP A 346 2.77 -1.37 2.76
CA TRP A 346 2.61 -2.47 1.81
C TRP A 346 2.50 -2.02 0.36
N PHE A 347 1.82 -0.89 0.10
CA PHE A 347 1.35 -0.58 -1.24
C PHE A 347 1.83 0.75 -1.82
N PHE A 348 2.53 1.58 -1.05
CA PHE A 348 3.13 2.81 -1.58
C PHE A 348 4.51 2.51 -2.19
N PRO A 349 4.70 2.68 -3.51
CA PRO A 349 5.91 2.20 -4.17
C PRO A 349 7.11 3.15 -4.04
N TYR A 350 6.90 4.39 -3.60
CA TYR A 350 7.90 5.46 -3.75
C TYR A 350 8.76 5.76 -2.51
N PHE A 351 8.72 4.95 -1.44
CA PHE A 351 9.67 5.11 -0.33
C PHE A 351 11.16 5.15 -0.78
N PRO A 352 11.61 4.34 -1.77
CA PRO A 352 12.98 4.46 -2.29
C PRO A 352 13.29 5.80 -2.98
N VAL A 353 12.27 6.57 -3.37
CA VAL A 353 12.41 7.85 -4.07
C VAL A 353 12.31 9.02 -3.09
N VAL A 354 11.33 9.00 -2.19
CA VAL A 354 11.00 10.14 -1.32
C VAL A 354 11.63 10.04 0.07
N GLY A 355 12.23 8.90 0.40
CA GLY A 355 12.70 8.58 1.73
C GLY A 355 11.62 7.92 2.58
N ASP A 356 12.06 7.24 3.63
CA ASP A 356 11.22 6.42 4.48
C ASP A 356 11.19 6.98 5.91
N GLY A 357 10.35 7.99 6.13
CA GLY A 357 10.15 8.64 7.43
C GLY A 357 8.77 8.38 8.05
N ILE A 358 8.05 7.37 7.55
CA ILE A 358 6.62 7.17 7.89
C ILE A 358 6.43 6.61 9.30
N ASP A 359 7.42 5.90 9.83
CA ASP A 359 7.40 5.41 11.22
C ASP A 359 7.50 6.57 12.21
N GLU A 360 8.43 7.49 11.99
CA GLU A 360 8.58 8.71 12.78
C GLU A 360 7.32 9.57 12.67
N ARG A 361 6.74 9.67 11.47
CA ARG A 361 5.50 10.43 11.26
C ARG A 361 4.29 9.80 11.97
N LEU A 362 4.19 8.47 12.01
CA LEU A 362 3.17 7.79 12.82
C LEU A 362 3.34 8.11 14.31
N MET A 363 4.57 8.03 14.82
CA MET A 363 4.85 8.32 16.23
C MET A 363 4.52 9.78 16.57
N GLU A 364 4.89 10.73 15.70
CA GLU A 364 4.59 12.15 15.86
C GLU A 364 3.08 12.41 15.95
N THR A 365 2.29 11.86 15.02
CA THR A 365 0.84 12.13 14.96
C THR A 365 0.08 11.41 16.07
N LEU A 366 0.50 10.22 16.49
CA LEU A 366 -0.06 9.56 17.68
C LEU A 366 0.21 10.35 18.96
N ALA A 367 1.40 10.91 19.11
CA ALA A 367 1.71 11.79 20.25
C ALA A 367 0.81 13.04 20.28
N GLN A 368 0.40 13.57 19.12
CA GLN A 368 -0.57 14.66 19.07
C GLN A 368 -1.97 14.25 19.56
N VAL A 369 -2.42 13.03 19.25
CA VAL A 369 -3.69 12.48 19.77
C VAL A 369 -3.63 12.31 21.29
N ASP A 370 -2.51 11.85 21.83
CA ASP A 370 -2.32 11.66 23.27
C ASP A 370 -2.21 13.00 24.03
N ALA A 371 -1.66 14.03 23.38
CA ALA A 371 -1.53 15.36 23.96
C ALA A 371 -2.86 16.12 24.00
N ARG A 372 -3.74 15.90 23.01
CA ARG A 372 -5.03 16.59 22.91
C ARG A 372 -6.11 15.66 22.36
N PRO A 373 -7.20 15.42 23.11
CA PRO A 373 -8.29 14.57 22.64
C PRO A 373 -8.86 15.03 21.30
N VAL A 374 -9.07 14.07 20.40
CA VAL A 374 -9.70 14.30 19.10
C VAL A 374 -11.19 14.14 19.25
N THR A 375 -11.92 15.24 19.09
CA THR A 375 -13.38 15.28 19.30
C THR A 375 -14.15 15.65 18.03
N GLN A 376 -13.45 16.18 17.03
CA GLN A 376 -14.06 16.62 15.77
C GLN A 376 -13.40 15.93 14.57
N ARG A 377 -14.21 15.57 13.58
CA ARG A 377 -13.72 14.93 12.35
C ARG A 377 -12.76 15.80 11.55
N MET A 378 -12.86 17.13 11.68
CA MET A 378 -11.93 18.06 11.05
C MET A 378 -10.54 18.04 11.72
N GLU A 379 -10.47 17.82 13.04
CA GLU A 379 -9.19 17.61 13.75
C GLU A 379 -8.55 16.31 13.27
N LEU A 380 -9.33 15.24 13.15
CA LEU A 380 -8.89 13.97 12.58
C LEU A 380 -8.37 14.11 11.14
N SER A 381 -9.12 14.83 10.27
CA SER A 381 -8.68 15.09 8.89
C SER A 381 -7.32 15.79 8.84
N ARG A 382 -7.09 16.80 9.69
CA ARG A 382 -5.79 17.50 9.79
C ARG A 382 -4.67 16.61 10.30
N LEU A 383 -4.94 15.71 11.25
CA LEU A 383 -3.97 14.71 11.70
C LEU A 383 -3.59 13.74 10.56
N MET A 384 -4.58 13.28 9.79
CA MET A 384 -4.35 12.42 8.62
C MET A 384 -3.57 13.15 7.52
N GLN A 385 -3.84 14.43 7.30
CA GLN A 385 -3.10 15.27 6.35
C GLN A 385 -1.65 15.47 6.79
N ARG A 386 -1.44 15.72 8.09
CA ARG A 386 -0.09 15.73 8.67
C ARG A 386 0.57 14.37 8.49
N PHE A 387 -0.13 13.26 8.68
CA PHE A 387 0.44 11.94 8.44
C PHE A 387 0.85 11.74 6.97
N SER A 388 -0.03 12.05 6.03
CA SER A 388 0.19 11.78 4.60
C SER A 388 1.23 12.68 3.95
N GLU A 389 1.52 13.86 4.50
CA GLU A 389 2.53 14.78 3.97
C GLU A 389 3.93 14.14 3.85
N VAL A 390 4.26 13.17 4.70
CA VAL A 390 5.55 12.45 4.64
C VAL A 390 5.70 11.60 3.39
N LEU A 391 4.60 11.25 2.72
CA LEU A 391 4.62 10.45 1.50
C LEU A 391 5.19 11.22 0.31
N ARG A 392 5.20 12.57 0.36
CA ARG A 392 5.69 13.43 -0.75
C ARG A 392 5.11 12.98 -2.10
N ASP A 393 3.81 12.75 -2.09
CA ASP A 393 3.03 12.24 -3.21
C ASP A 393 1.91 13.23 -3.52
N GLY A 394 1.90 13.77 -4.74
CA GLY A 394 0.84 14.66 -5.21
C GLY A 394 -0.54 14.01 -5.26
N HIS A 395 -0.64 12.68 -5.17
CA HIS A 395 -1.92 11.96 -5.04
C HIS A 395 -2.29 11.64 -3.60
N ALA A 396 -1.51 12.07 -2.60
CA ALA A 396 -1.78 11.79 -1.20
C ALA A 396 -2.77 12.79 -0.57
N PHE A 397 -4.05 12.61 -0.90
CA PHE A 397 -5.16 13.43 -0.40
C PHE A 397 -5.92 12.73 0.73
N VAL A 398 -6.43 13.55 1.66
CA VAL A 398 -7.36 13.11 2.70
C VAL A 398 -8.75 13.65 2.37
N GLN A 399 -9.68 12.73 2.11
CA GLN A 399 -11.06 13.03 1.73
C GLN A 399 -12.00 12.78 2.91
N LEU A 400 -12.60 13.86 3.43
CA LEU A 400 -13.55 13.80 4.55
C LEU A 400 -14.99 13.76 4.01
N VAL A 401 -15.68 12.63 4.19
CA VAL A 401 -17.02 12.43 3.61
C VAL A 401 -18.11 13.09 4.43
N GLY A 402 -19.06 13.78 3.77
CA GLY A 402 -20.24 14.33 4.44
C GLY A 402 -19.96 15.57 5.29
N VAL A 403 -18.81 16.22 5.12
CA VAL A 403 -18.52 17.55 5.67
C VAL A 403 -18.25 18.48 4.50
N ALA A 404 -19.22 19.34 4.17
CA ALA A 404 -19.08 20.36 3.15
C ALA A 404 -18.54 21.67 3.75
N PRO A 405 -17.83 22.50 2.99
CA PRO A 405 -17.56 23.86 3.38
C PRO A 405 -18.87 24.67 3.49
N ALA A 406 -18.81 25.84 4.13
CA ALA A 406 -19.95 26.77 4.17
C ALA A 406 -20.26 27.35 2.77
N GLY A 407 -19.27 27.30 1.88
CA GLY A 407 -19.30 27.72 0.48
C GLY A 407 -17.87 27.93 0.00
N TYR A 408 -17.70 28.58 -1.14
CA TYR A 408 -16.43 28.64 -1.84
C TYR A 408 -15.98 30.08 -2.10
N PHE A 409 -14.67 30.25 -2.31
CA PHE A 409 -14.06 31.44 -2.89
C PHE A 409 -13.86 31.16 -4.39
N PRO A 410 -14.73 31.68 -5.28
CA PRO A 410 -14.79 31.26 -6.68
C PRO A 410 -13.75 31.99 -7.53
N VAL A 411 -12.48 31.63 -7.28
CA VAL A 411 -11.34 32.04 -8.08
C VAL A 411 -10.54 30.83 -8.52
N MET A 412 -9.96 30.91 -9.72
CA MET A 412 -8.87 30.03 -10.11
C MET A 412 -7.55 30.73 -9.76
N LEU A 413 -6.72 30.04 -8.99
CA LEU A 413 -5.39 30.50 -8.64
C LEU A 413 -4.36 29.81 -9.53
N ASP A 414 -3.33 30.54 -9.94
CA ASP A 414 -2.10 30.00 -10.50
C ASP A 414 -0.95 30.33 -9.54
N GLN A 415 0.08 29.50 -9.53
CA GLN A 415 1.29 29.75 -8.76
C GLN A 415 2.23 30.61 -9.60
N VAL A 416 2.68 31.76 -9.09
CA VAL A 416 3.70 32.60 -9.73
C VAL A 416 4.70 33.03 -8.67
N ASP A 417 5.98 32.69 -8.84
CA ASP A 417 7.06 32.99 -7.89
C ASP A 417 6.72 32.63 -6.43
N GLY A 418 6.10 31.47 -6.24
CA GLY A 418 5.69 30.98 -4.92
C GLY A 418 4.43 31.64 -4.36
N LYS A 419 3.72 32.46 -5.14
CA LYS A 419 2.55 33.22 -4.69
C LYS A 419 1.27 32.80 -5.42
N PRO A 420 0.12 32.81 -4.74
CA PRO A 420 -1.17 32.60 -5.37
C PRO A 420 -1.62 33.85 -6.13
N VAL A 421 -1.75 33.74 -7.46
CA VAL A 421 -2.21 34.81 -8.36
C VAL A 421 -3.54 34.43 -8.97
N VAL A 422 -4.48 35.37 -9.02
CA VAL A 422 -5.82 35.15 -9.59
C VAL A 422 -5.72 35.07 -11.11
N ASN A 423 -5.97 33.88 -11.66
CA ASN A 423 -6.11 33.67 -13.10
C ASN A 423 -7.54 34.02 -13.57
N ARG A 424 -8.55 33.51 -12.86
CA ARG A 424 -9.97 33.76 -13.13
C ARG A 424 -10.73 34.03 -11.84
N SER A 425 -11.79 34.83 -11.93
CA SER A 425 -12.63 35.21 -10.80
C SER A 425 -14.08 35.34 -11.25
N ALA A 426 -15.01 34.83 -10.43
CA ALA A 426 -16.45 35.10 -10.54
C ALA A 426 -16.88 36.30 -9.68
N LEU A 427 -15.95 36.90 -8.93
CA LEU A 427 -16.20 38.06 -8.06
C LEU A 427 -15.71 39.33 -8.72
N PRO A 428 -16.56 40.36 -8.93
CA PRO A 428 -16.14 41.63 -9.55
C PRO A 428 -15.10 42.38 -8.70
N GLU A 429 -15.13 42.19 -7.40
CA GLU A 429 -14.17 42.75 -6.46
C GLU A 429 -12.85 41.97 -6.38
N VAL A 430 -12.64 40.90 -7.15
CA VAL A 430 -11.36 40.18 -7.25
C VAL A 430 -10.95 40.11 -8.71
N GLN A 431 -9.83 40.75 -9.05
CA GLN A 431 -9.41 41.00 -10.42
C GLN A 431 -8.36 39.96 -10.86
N LYS A 432 -8.34 39.65 -12.15
CA LYS A 432 -7.27 38.83 -12.73
C LYS A 432 -5.92 39.53 -12.53
N GLY A 433 -4.91 38.77 -12.17
CA GLY A 433 -3.58 39.28 -11.80
C GLY A 433 -3.45 39.75 -10.35
N ASP A 434 -4.53 39.77 -9.56
CA ASP A 434 -4.38 40.04 -8.12
C ASP A 434 -3.54 38.94 -7.46
N VAL A 435 -2.57 39.35 -6.64
CA VAL A 435 -1.78 38.46 -5.80
C VAL A 435 -2.43 38.40 -4.42
N LEU A 436 -2.76 37.20 -3.95
CA LEU A 436 -3.25 37.01 -2.58
C LEU A 436 -2.09 37.19 -1.59
N VAL A 437 -2.24 38.11 -0.64
CA VAL A 437 -1.21 38.46 0.36
C VAL A 437 -1.63 38.19 1.81
N SER A 438 -2.92 37.99 2.08
CA SER A 438 -3.42 37.54 3.39
C SER A 438 -4.78 36.85 3.28
N VAL A 439 -5.11 36.00 4.25
CA VAL A 439 -6.42 35.34 4.40
C VAL A 439 -6.83 35.31 5.88
N GLY A 440 -8.05 35.75 6.18
CA GLY A 440 -8.59 35.75 7.55
C GLY A 440 -7.74 36.53 8.55
N GLY A 441 -7.10 37.62 8.11
CA GLY A 441 -6.20 38.44 8.93
C GLY A 441 -4.79 37.87 9.15
N ARG A 442 -4.45 36.72 8.57
CA ARG A 442 -3.08 36.15 8.57
C ARG A 442 -2.38 36.46 7.26
N SER A 443 -1.09 36.79 7.29
CA SER A 443 -0.30 36.92 6.05
C SER A 443 -0.26 35.58 5.30
N MET A 444 -0.09 35.61 3.97
CA MET A 444 0.06 34.37 3.20
C MET A 444 1.28 33.55 3.63
N THR A 445 2.36 34.21 4.07
CA THR A 445 3.52 33.53 4.64
C THR A 445 3.16 32.73 5.89
N ASP A 446 2.45 33.36 6.84
CA ASP A 446 2.04 32.70 8.08
C ASP A 446 1.01 31.60 7.81
N TRP A 447 0.14 31.79 6.82
CA TRP A 447 -0.83 30.78 6.42
C TRP A 447 -0.14 29.55 5.80
N LEU A 448 0.79 29.76 4.88
CA LEU A 448 1.57 28.68 4.26
C LEU A 448 2.42 27.90 5.28
N ALA A 449 3.00 28.58 6.27
CA ALA A 449 3.76 27.94 7.33
C ALA A 449 2.94 26.94 8.17
N ASP A 450 1.61 27.12 8.25
CA ASP A 450 0.69 26.20 8.92
C ASP A 450 0.12 25.15 7.96
N GLU A 451 -0.05 25.47 6.68
CA GLU A 451 -0.68 24.56 5.71
C GLU A 451 0.28 23.58 5.03
N LEU A 452 1.49 24.01 4.65
CA LEU A 452 2.46 23.15 3.97
C LEU A 452 2.84 21.90 4.77
N PRO A 453 2.98 21.93 6.11
CA PRO A 453 3.24 20.73 6.91
C PRO A 453 2.15 19.64 6.86
N ARG A 454 0.99 19.96 6.25
CA ARG A 454 -0.17 19.07 6.06
C ARG A 454 -0.50 18.82 4.57
N THR A 455 0.22 19.45 3.65
CA THR A 455 -0.03 19.29 2.22
C THR A 455 1.03 18.38 1.64
N SER A 456 0.61 17.25 1.05
CA SER A 456 1.53 16.39 0.30
C SER A 456 1.68 16.89 -1.12
N GLY A 457 2.89 16.78 -1.67
CA GLY A 457 3.22 17.09 -3.06
C GLY A 457 4.51 16.40 -3.47
N SER A 458 4.61 16.04 -4.75
CA SER A 458 5.79 15.35 -5.30
C SER A 458 6.97 16.31 -5.52
N THR A 459 6.71 17.61 -5.66
CA THR A 459 7.70 18.69 -5.70
C THR A 459 7.28 19.86 -4.79
N PRO A 460 8.20 20.76 -4.40
CA PRO A 460 7.83 21.99 -3.69
C PRO A 460 6.78 22.83 -4.44
N GLU A 461 6.89 22.90 -5.76
CA GLU A 461 5.96 23.64 -6.62
C GLU A 461 4.57 23.01 -6.62
N SER A 462 4.47 21.68 -6.77
CA SER A 462 3.18 20.97 -6.73
C SER A 462 2.57 21.07 -5.33
N GLN A 463 3.38 20.99 -4.27
CA GLN A 463 2.93 21.12 -2.89
C GLN A 463 2.30 22.50 -2.64
N LEU A 464 2.94 23.58 -3.12
CA LEU A 464 2.36 24.94 -3.05
C LEU A 464 1.04 25.02 -3.81
N ASN A 465 0.98 24.45 -5.01
CA ASN A 465 -0.21 24.47 -5.83
C ASN A 465 -1.41 23.78 -5.12
N PHE A 466 -1.20 22.58 -4.59
CA PHE A 466 -2.22 21.86 -3.83
C PHE A 466 -2.59 22.55 -2.52
N ALA A 467 -1.66 23.28 -1.89
CA ALA A 467 -1.98 24.11 -0.74
C ALA A 467 -2.94 25.22 -1.16
N PHE A 468 -2.70 25.92 -2.27
CA PHE A 468 -3.57 27.01 -2.72
C PHE A 468 -5.01 26.58 -3.01
N TRP A 469 -5.26 25.33 -3.41
CA TRP A 469 -6.62 24.80 -3.55
C TRP A 469 -7.41 24.89 -2.22
N ARG A 470 -6.73 24.84 -1.07
CA ARG A 470 -7.37 24.99 0.26
C ARG A 470 -7.92 26.38 0.52
N LEU A 471 -7.49 27.39 -0.24
CA LEU A 471 -8.03 28.75 -0.13
C LEU A 471 -9.45 28.87 -0.73
N GLN A 472 -9.86 27.90 -1.54
CA GLN A 472 -11.19 27.89 -2.18
C GLN A 472 -12.30 27.43 -1.22
N ASP A 473 -12.00 26.61 -0.22
CA ASP A 473 -12.99 26.14 0.76
C ASP A 473 -13.18 27.15 1.91
N LEU A 474 -14.35 27.79 1.97
CA LEU A 474 -14.66 28.77 3.02
C LEU A 474 -15.47 28.16 4.16
N LYS A 475 -15.09 28.49 5.40
CA LYS A 475 -15.82 28.11 6.63
C LYS A 475 -16.85 29.16 7.07
N GLY A 476 -16.87 30.29 6.39
CA GLY A 476 -17.67 31.47 6.70
C GLY A 476 -17.12 32.69 5.95
N PRO A 477 -17.69 33.89 6.19
CA PRO A 477 -17.18 35.13 5.64
C PRO A 477 -15.69 35.30 5.94
N THR A 478 -14.89 35.58 4.92
CA THR A 478 -13.43 35.59 5.04
C THR A 478 -12.85 36.81 4.36
N VAL A 479 -11.99 37.55 5.06
CA VAL A 479 -11.28 38.69 4.50
C VAL A 479 -10.00 38.23 3.80
N PHE A 480 -9.90 38.51 2.51
CA PHE A 480 -8.70 38.32 1.70
C PHE A 480 -8.00 39.67 1.48
N GLY A 481 -6.67 39.68 1.67
CA GLY A 481 -5.83 40.80 1.26
C GLY A 481 -5.29 40.52 -0.13
N LEU A 482 -5.44 41.49 -1.02
CA LEU A 482 -5.08 41.41 -2.42
C LEU A 482 -4.09 42.54 -2.75
N ARG A 483 -3.12 42.23 -3.60
CA ARG A 483 -2.22 43.20 -4.21
C ARG A 483 -2.49 43.23 -5.71
N GLY A 484 -2.98 44.38 -6.19
CA GLY A 484 -3.20 44.59 -7.62
C GLY A 484 -1.88 44.65 -8.40
N VAL A 485 -1.97 44.53 -9.72
CA VAL A 485 -0.83 44.65 -10.65
C VAL A 485 -0.17 46.04 -10.60
N ASP A 486 -0.91 47.05 -10.15
CA ASP A 486 -0.43 48.41 -9.89
C ASP A 486 0.29 48.56 -8.52
N GLY A 487 0.36 47.48 -7.74
CA GLY A 487 0.98 47.42 -6.43
C GLY A 487 0.07 47.84 -5.27
N HIS A 488 -1.14 48.33 -5.52
CA HIS A 488 -2.05 48.76 -4.45
C HIS A 488 -2.57 47.58 -3.65
N LEU A 489 -2.57 47.74 -2.32
CA LEU A 489 -3.12 46.77 -1.38
C LEU A 489 -4.57 47.10 -1.07
N ARG A 490 -5.41 46.07 -1.05
CA ARG A 490 -6.82 46.18 -0.69
C ARG A 490 -7.29 44.92 0.04
N SER A 491 -8.32 45.07 0.85
CA SER A 491 -8.97 43.96 1.54
C SER A 491 -10.36 43.77 0.99
N VAL A 492 -10.75 42.52 0.80
CA VAL A 492 -12.08 42.12 0.33
C VAL A 492 -12.64 41.11 1.31
N GLU A 493 -13.83 41.37 1.83
CA GLU A 493 -14.59 40.35 2.55
C GLU A 493 -15.40 39.52 1.55
N VAL A 494 -15.06 38.24 1.43
CA VAL A 494 -15.75 37.30 0.56
C VAL A 494 -16.77 36.52 1.38
N GLN A 495 -18.02 36.56 0.94
CA GLN A 495 -19.08 35.69 1.45
C GLN A 495 -18.98 34.30 0.80
N PRO A 496 -19.22 33.20 1.53
CA PRO A 496 -19.21 31.85 0.94
C PRO A 496 -20.16 31.74 -0.25
N GLN A 497 -19.63 31.42 -1.43
CA GLN A 497 -20.39 31.28 -2.66
C GLN A 497 -20.82 29.82 -2.89
N PRO A 498 -21.90 29.57 -3.67
CA PRO A 498 -22.29 28.22 -4.04
C PRO A 498 -21.26 27.57 -4.99
N TYR A 499 -21.28 26.24 -5.09
CA TYR A 499 -20.30 25.49 -5.89
C TYR A 499 -20.35 25.88 -7.37
N GLU A 500 -21.53 26.22 -7.88
CA GLU A 500 -21.77 26.65 -9.25
C GLU A 500 -20.88 27.84 -9.63
N ALA A 501 -20.70 28.82 -8.74
CA ALA A 501 -19.82 29.97 -8.98
C ALA A 501 -18.35 29.56 -9.05
N LEU A 502 -17.92 28.59 -8.23
CA LEU A 502 -16.57 28.04 -8.31
C LEU A 502 -16.38 27.24 -9.62
N ALA A 503 -17.34 26.41 -9.99
CA ALA A 503 -17.30 25.61 -11.21
C ALA A 503 -17.17 26.46 -12.48
N GLU A 504 -17.72 27.67 -12.51
CA GLU A 504 -17.56 28.62 -13.61
C GLU A 504 -16.10 29.03 -13.87
N VAL A 505 -15.23 28.99 -12.85
CA VAL A 505 -13.84 29.45 -12.96
C VAL A 505 -12.79 28.33 -12.94
N LEU A 506 -13.12 27.13 -12.43
CA LEU A 506 -12.21 25.97 -12.38
C LEU A 506 -11.76 25.46 -13.77
N GLY A 507 -10.89 24.44 -13.79
CA GLY A 507 -10.34 23.85 -15.02
C GLY A 507 -8.95 24.35 -15.34
N SER A 508 -8.45 24.11 -16.56
CA SER A 508 -7.08 24.46 -16.93
C SER A 508 -6.82 25.95 -17.01
N ARG A 509 -5.53 26.32 -17.09
CA ARG A 509 -5.08 27.71 -17.20
C ARG A 509 -5.70 28.44 -18.40
N SER A 510 -5.91 27.76 -19.52
CA SER A 510 -6.42 28.33 -20.77
C SER A 510 -7.70 27.63 -21.20
N ARG A 511 -8.76 28.39 -21.52
CA ARG A 511 -9.97 27.84 -22.16
C ARG A 511 -10.02 28.10 -23.67
N ARG A 512 -8.87 28.35 -24.29
CA ARG A 512 -8.80 28.56 -25.74
C ARG A 512 -9.25 27.27 -26.45
N ALA A 513 -10.23 27.39 -27.35
CA ALA A 513 -10.68 26.28 -28.18
C ALA A 513 -9.65 25.90 -29.26
N ALA A 514 -9.78 24.70 -29.82
CA ALA A 514 -8.96 24.30 -30.95
C ALA A 514 -9.21 25.20 -32.17
N GLY A 515 -8.18 25.45 -32.98
CA GLY A 515 -8.29 26.27 -34.19
C GLY A 515 -6.99 26.93 -34.63
N SER A 516 -7.07 27.70 -35.73
CA SER A 516 -5.94 28.49 -36.24
C SER A 516 -5.53 29.60 -35.26
N LEU A 517 -4.25 29.97 -35.24
CA LEU A 517 -3.71 31.05 -34.41
C LEU A 517 -3.67 32.41 -35.15
N VAL A 518 -4.64 32.68 -36.04
CA VAL A 518 -4.70 33.90 -36.86
C VAL A 518 -4.84 35.18 -36.04
N ASP A 519 -5.59 35.13 -34.95
CA ASP A 519 -5.78 36.24 -34.00
C ASP A 519 -4.49 36.62 -33.25
N LEU A 520 -3.53 35.70 -33.20
CA LEU A 520 -2.19 35.92 -32.65
C LEU A 520 -1.14 36.17 -33.75
N GLY A 521 -1.56 36.44 -34.99
CA GLY A 521 -0.66 36.72 -36.10
C GLY A 521 0.05 35.49 -36.67
N ALA A 522 -0.43 34.28 -36.37
CA ALA A 522 0.16 33.02 -36.82
C ALA A 522 -0.87 32.11 -37.55
N PRO A 523 -1.46 32.55 -38.67
CA PRO A 523 -2.54 31.82 -39.35
C PRO A 523 -2.14 30.44 -39.89
N SER A 524 -0.85 30.20 -40.08
CA SER A 524 -0.33 28.90 -40.54
C SER A 524 -0.14 27.88 -39.42
N LEU A 525 -0.35 28.27 -38.16
CA LEU A 525 -0.24 27.38 -37.00
C LEU A 525 -1.63 27.02 -36.49
N HIS A 526 -1.76 25.81 -35.94
CA HIS A 526 -2.97 25.32 -35.29
C HIS A 526 -2.71 25.08 -33.80
N TYR A 527 -3.76 25.20 -33.00
CA TYR A 527 -3.72 24.96 -31.57
C TYR A 527 -4.80 23.96 -31.18
N ILE A 528 -4.47 23.02 -30.32
CA ILE A 528 -5.42 22.05 -29.75
C ILE A 528 -5.23 22.07 -28.23
N ASN A 529 -6.31 22.35 -27.50
CA ASN A 529 -6.35 22.25 -26.06
C ASN A 529 -7.00 20.94 -25.66
N LEU A 530 -6.29 20.14 -24.88
CA LEU A 530 -6.77 18.84 -24.42
C LEU A 530 -7.34 18.90 -23.01
N GLY A 531 -7.38 20.07 -22.36
CA GLY A 531 -8.04 20.26 -21.07
C GLY A 531 -9.51 19.87 -21.13
N GLU A 532 -9.95 19.12 -20.13
CA GLU A 532 -11.29 18.54 -20.04
C GLU A 532 -12.36 19.60 -20.21
N GLU A 533 -12.15 20.83 -19.73
CA GLU A 533 -13.16 21.88 -19.86
C GLU A 533 -13.39 22.39 -21.30
N VAL A 534 -12.46 22.07 -22.22
CA VAL A 534 -12.50 22.48 -23.64
C VAL A 534 -12.78 21.28 -24.55
N LEU A 535 -12.16 20.13 -24.28
CA LEU A 535 -12.24 18.95 -25.14
C LEU A 535 -12.61 17.70 -24.33
N TYR A 536 -13.82 17.20 -24.58
CA TYR A 536 -14.41 16.09 -23.82
C TYR A 536 -14.49 14.78 -24.60
N ASP A 537 -14.63 14.85 -25.94
CA ASP A 537 -14.85 13.70 -26.81
C ASP A 537 -13.67 13.50 -27.76
N ILE A 538 -13.26 12.25 -27.95
CA ILE A 538 -12.20 11.89 -28.89
C ILE A 538 -12.53 12.32 -30.33
N ARG A 539 -13.82 12.37 -30.69
CA ARG A 539 -14.27 12.86 -32.02
C ARG A 539 -13.94 14.33 -32.23
N ASP A 540 -14.03 15.15 -31.18
CA ASP A 540 -13.68 16.57 -31.26
C ASP A 540 -12.18 16.74 -31.44
N TYR A 541 -11.37 15.88 -30.80
CA TYR A 541 -9.93 15.82 -31.03
C TYR A 541 -9.60 15.41 -32.46
N VAL A 542 -10.21 14.33 -32.97
CA VAL A 542 -10.01 13.85 -34.35
C VAL A 542 -10.37 14.94 -35.36
N GLU A 543 -11.47 15.66 -35.16
CA GLU A 543 -11.87 16.78 -36.02
C GLU A 543 -10.90 17.96 -35.94
N ALA A 544 -10.48 18.36 -34.73
CA ALA A 544 -9.47 19.39 -34.54
C ALA A 544 -8.14 19.03 -35.22
N LEU A 545 -7.72 17.76 -35.11
CA LEU A 545 -6.51 17.28 -35.76
C LEU A 545 -6.64 17.25 -37.29
N HIS A 546 -7.81 16.84 -37.80
CA HIS A 546 -8.11 16.88 -39.23
C HIS A 546 -8.05 18.32 -39.78
N GLN A 547 -8.51 19.32 -39.02
CA GLN A 547 -8.36 20.73 -39.37
C GLN A 547 -6.90 21.20 -39.30
N ALA A 548 -6.09 20.62 -38.41
CA ALA A 548 -4.67 20.91 -38.26
C ALA A 548 -3.79 20.28 -39.36
N ARG A 549 -4.28 19.33 -40.17
CA ARG A 549 -3.45 18.52 -41.11
C ARG A 549 -2.62 19.32 -42.12
N HIS A 550 -3.02 20.55 -42.43
CA HIS A 550 -2.31 21.44 -43.36
C HIS A 550 -1.58 22.60 -42.64
N ALA A 551 -1.60 22.63 -41.32
CA ALA A 551 -0.86 23.61 -40.56
C ALA A 551 0.64 23.36 -40.67
N SER A 552 1.41 24.45 -40.72
CA SER A 552 2.87 24.41 -40.69
C SER A 552 3.45 23.98 -39.34
N GLY A 553 2.64 24.01 -38.28
CA GLY A 553 3.00 23.57 -36.93
C GLY A 553 1.76 23.49 -36.04
N LEU A 554 1.86 22.67 -34.99
CA LEU A 554 0.78 22.44 -34.03
C LEU A 554 1.26 22.74 -32.61
N VAL A 555 0.48 23.52 -31.87
CA VAL A 555 0.63 23.69 -30.41
C VAL A 555 -0.41 22.80 -29.73
N LEU A 556 0.05 21.85 -28.93
CA LEU A 556 -0.78 20.97 -28.11
C LEU A 556 -0.72 21.45 -26.66
N ASP A 557 -1.86 21.86 -26.08
CA ASP A 557 -1.92 22.33 -24.70
C ASP A 557 -2.35 21.21 -23.75
N MET A 558 -1.44 20.84 -22.84
CA MET A 558 -1.59 19.83 -21.80
C MET A 558 -1.40 20.43 -20.40
N ARG A 559 -1.53 21.76 -20.26
CA ARG A 559 -1.58 22.45 -18.96
C ARG A 559 -2.87 22.13 -18.20
N GLY A 560 -3.87 21.55 -18.87
CA GLY A 560 -5.10 21.02 -18.30
C GLY A 560 -5.12 19.51 -18.19
N TYR A 561 -6.03 19.00 -17.37
CA TYR A 561 -6.26 17.56 -17.25
C TYR A 561 -7.12 17.05 -18.42
N PRO A 562 -6.76 15.96 -19.12
CA PRO A 562 -7.54 15.48 -20.25
C PRO A 562 -8.76 14.65 -19.86
N SER A 563 -9.86 14.80 -20.60
CA SER A 563 -11.04 13.92 -20.52
C SER A 563 -11.02 12.80 -21.57
N VAL A 564 -10.11 12.87 -22.54
CA VAL A 564 -9.90 11.85 -23.57
C VAL A 564 -8.78 10.90 -23.17
N ASN A 565 -8.83 9.67 -23.69
CA ASN A 565 -7.81 8.66 -23.41
C ASN A 565 -6.44 9.09 -23.99
N PRO A 566 -5.38 9.17 -23.16
CA PRO A 566 -4.03 9.52 -23.61
C PRO A 566 -3.51 8.69 -24.79
N TYR A 567 -3.79 7.38 -24.80
CA TYR A 567 -3.31 6.49 -25.86
C TYR A 567 -3.93 6.85 -27.22
N ASP A 568 -5.26 7.01 -27.24
CA ASP A 568 -6.00 7.36 -28.45
C ASP A 568 -5.48 8.67 -29.05
N VAL A 569 -5.17 9.67 -28.20
CA VAL A 569 -4.59 10.95 -28.67
C VAL A 569 -3.22 10.75 -29.31
N VAL A 570 -2.30 10.07 -28.61
CA VAL A 570 -0.88 9.99 -29.01
C VAL A 570 -0.67 9.11 -30.24
N GLN A 571 -1.48 8.08 -30.44
CA GLN A 571 -1.43 7.24 -31.64
C GLN A 571 -1.58 8.05 -32.94
N HIS A 572 -2.31 9.17 -32.93
CA HIS A 572 -2.45 10.06 -34.09
C HIS A 572 -1.27 11.03 -34.30
N LEU A 573 -0.35 11.13 -33.34
CA LEU A 573 0.71 12.13 -33.32
C LEU A 573 2.09 11.51 -33.54
N ILE A 574 2.31 10.24 -33.16
CA ILE A 574 3.57 9.52 -33.41
C ILE A 574 3.40 8.66 -34.66
N PRO A 575 4.18 8.86 -35.75
CA PRO A 575 3.92 8.24 -37.05
C PRO A 575 4.54 6.83 -37.22
N HIS A 576 5.05 6.23 -36.15
CA HIS A 576 5.68 4.91 -36.13
C HIS A 576 5.34 4.18 -34.83
N PRO A 577 5.52 2.85 -34.75
CA PRO A 577 5.37 2.14 -33.49
C PRO A 577 6.25 2.74 -32.39
N TYR A 578 5.74 2.75 -31.15
CA TYR A 578 6.44 3.31 -29.99
C TYR A 578 6.08 2.55 -28.72
N LEU A 579 6.94 2.64 -27.71
CA LEU A 579 6.72 2.03 -26.40
C LEU A 579 6.12 3.04 -25.42
N THR A 580 5.20 2.58 -24.58
CA THR A 580 4.58 3.36 -23.50
C THR A 580 5.45 3.33 -22.25
N PRO A 581 5.42 4.34 -21.36
CA PRO A 581 6.16 4.31 -20.10
C PRO A 581 5.99 3.00 -19.33
N TYR A 582 7.00 2.59 -18.56
CA TYR A 582 6.89 1.40 -17.71
C TYR A 582 5.94 1.68 -16.55
N LEU A 583 4.93 0.84 -16.40
CA LEU A 583 3.98 0.87 -15.29
C LEU A 583 4.25 -0.34 -14.39
N ARG A 584 4.54 -0.11 -13.11
CA ARG A 584 4.95 -1.16 -12.17
C ARG A 584 4.01 -1.19 -10.97
N ILE A 585 3.35 -2.32 -10.75
CA ILE A 585 2.40 -2.50 -9.64
C ILE A 585 2.99 -3.53 -8.66
N PRO A 586 3.09 -3.22 -7.36
CA PRO A 586 3.56 -4.17 -6.37
C PRO A 586 2.54 -5.32 -6.24
N ARG A 587 3.00 -6.56 -6.41
CA ARG A 587 2.18 -7.77 -6.26
C ARG A 587 2.64 -8.57 -5.05
N TRP A 588 1.80 -8.67 -4.04
CA TRP A 588 2.05 -9.45 -2.83
C TRP A 588 1.32 -10.78 -2.88
N SER A 589 2.07 -11.88 -3.02
CA SER A 589 1.53 -13.24 -3.00
C SER A 589 1.65 -13.85 -1.61
N GLY A 590 0.66 -13.57 -0.77
CA GLY A 590 0.83 -13.72 0.68
C GLY A 590 1.82 -12.69 1.24
N PRO A 591 2.11 -12.77 2.54
CA PRO A 591 2.82 -11.70 3.23
C PRO A 591 4.35 -11.82 3.23
N ASP A 592 4.92 -12.74 2.44
CA ASP A 592 6.35 -13.01 2.40
C ASP A 592 6.96 -12.85 0.99
N HIS A 593 6.13 -12.57 -0.03
CA HIS A 593 6.57 -12.54 -1.42
C HIS A 593 6.05 -11.30 -2.13
N LEU A 594 6.94 -10.32 -2.29
CA LEU A 594 6.74 -9.16 -3.16
C LEU A 594 7.32 -9.47 -4.55
N ASP A 595 6.50 -9.26 -5.56
CA ASP A 595 6.88 -9.18 -6.97
C ASP A 595 6.41 -7.84 -7.54
N TRP A 596 6.77 -7.56 -8.78
CA TRP A 596 6.30 -6.40 -9.52
C TRP A 596 5.69 -6.86 -10.84
N GLU A 597 4.41 -6.53 -11.03
CA GLU A 597 3.83 -6.60 -12.36
C GLU A 597 4.28 -5.37 -13.14
N GLU A 598 5.09 -5.60 -14.15
CA GLU A 598 5.59 -4.57 -15.06
C GLU A 598 4.81 -4.65 -16.37
N LEU A 599 4.20 -3.52 -16.75
CA LEU A 599 3.43 -3.36 -17.97
C LEU A 599 4.11 -2.30 -18.84
N VAL A 600 4.32 -2.68 -20.10
CA VAL A 600 4.78 -1.81 -21.19
C VAL A 600 4.07 -2.27 -22.45
N TYR A 601 3.53 -1.33 -23.22
CA TYR A 601 2.80 -1.62 -24.43
C TYR A 601 3.55 -1.07 -25.65
N GLU A 602 3.50 -1.80 -26.75
CA GLU A 602 3.89 -1.29 -28.06
C GLU A 602 2.63 -0.79 -28.77
N GLU A 603 2.53 0.52 -28.91
CA GLU A 603 1.41 1.19 -29.55
C GLU A 603 1.66 1.35 -31.04
N GLN A 604 0.60 1.20 -31.84
CA GLN A 604 0.65 1.35 -33.29
C GLN A 604 0.10 2.72 -33.69
N PRO A 605 0.69 3.37 -34.72
CA PRO A 605 0.25 4.67 -35.16
C PRO A 605 -1.11 4.61 -35.87
N VAL A 606 -1.96 5.61 -35.63
CA VAL A 606 -3.13 5.89 -36.46
C VAL A 606 -2.74 6.97 -37.47
N LEU A 607 -2.68 6.60 -38.74
CA LEU A 607 -2.14 7.47 -39.79
C LEU A 607 -3.16 8.48 -40.34
N GLU A 608 -4.46 8.27 -40.13
CA GLU A 608 -5.50 9.18 -40.64
C GLU A 608 -6.66 9.37 -39.64
N PRO A 609 -7.00 10.62 -39.25
CA PRO A 609 -6.16 11.81 -39.45
C PRO A 609 -4.88 11.71 -38.62
N SER A 610 -3.76 12.25 -39.09
CA SER A 610 -2.54 12.39 -38.29
C SER A 610 -1.91 13.76 -38.52
N PHE A 611 -1.02 14.16 -37.61
CA PHE A 611 -0.20 15.34 -37.79
C PHE A 611 1.29 14.98 -37.68
N SER A 612 2.03 15.16 -38.76
CA SER A 612 3.46 14.82 -38.86
C SER A 612 4.37 16.05 -38.87
N GLY A 613 3.82 17.27 -38.84
CA GLY A 613 4.59 18.51 -38.82
C GLY A 613 5.24 18.83 -37.46
N PRO A 614 6.01 19.92 -37.36
CA PRO A 614 6.59 20.40 -36.11
C PRO A 614 5.53 20.63 -35.02
N MET A 615 5.84 20.22 -33.78
CA MET A 615 4.91 20.30 -32.66
C MET A 615 5.55 20.88 -31.41
N VAL A 616 4.78 21.70 -30.69
CA VAL A 616 5.08 22.13 -29.33
C VAL A 616 4.04 21.56 -28.37
N LEU A 617 4.50 21.02 -27.24
CA LEU A 617 3.65 20.62 -26.11
C LEU A 617 3.76 21.67 -25.01
N LEU A 618 2.63 22.24 -24.57
CA LEU A 618 2.56 23.11 -23.40
C LEU A 618 2.28 22.29 -22.15
N VAL A 619 3.11 22.47 -21.12
CA VAL A 619 2.96 21.82 -19.80
C VAL A 619 3.11 22.85 -18.68
N GLY A 620 2.57 22.53 -17.52
CA GLY A 620 2.67 23.39 -16.34
C GLY A 620 2.43 22.63 -15.03
N PRO A 621 2.41 23.32 -13.88
CA PRO A 621 2.30 22.68 -12.56
C PRO A 621 0.99 21.91 -12.33
N GLU A 622 -0.02 22.12 -13.18
CA GLU A 622 -1.31 21.42 -13.20
C GLU A 622 -1.30 20.17 -14.11
N THR A 623 -0.27 19.99 -14.95
CA THR A 623 -0.07 18.77 -15.74
C THR A 623 0.25 17.63 -14.77
N ALA A 624 -0.72 16.75 -14.53
CA ALA A 624 -0.62 15.64 -13.57
C ALA A 624 -1.20 14.34 -14.15
N SER A 625 -0.74 13.19 -13.67
CA SER A 625 -1.35 11.87 -13.92
C SER A 625 -1.57 11.57 -15.42
N ALA A 626 -2.82 11.45 -15.91
CA ALA A 626 -3.08 11.16 -17.33
C ALA A 626 -2.46 12.20 -18.29
N ALA A 627 -2.40 13.47 -17.89
CA ALA A 627 -1.75 14.53 -18.65
C ALA A 627 -0.23 14.31 -18.76
N GLU A 628 0.38 13.84 -17.67
CA GLU A 628 1.79 13.46 -17.64
C GLU A 628 2.05 12.21 -18.44
N HIS A 629 1.18 11.20 -18.38
CA HIS A 629 1.33 9.96 -19.16
C HIS A 629 1.34 10.22 -20.66
N LEU A 630 0.42 11.07 -21.14
CA LEU A 630 0.40 11.56 -22.51
C LEU A 630 1.73 12.25 -22.87
N SER A 631 2.16 13.17 -22.01
CA SER A 631 3.39 13.95 -22.21
C SER A 631 4.64 13.06 -22.23
N MET A 632 4.69 12.01 -21.40
CA MET A 632 5.78 11.03 -21.37
C MET A 632 5.87 10.24 -22.67
N MET A 633 4.74 9.86 -23.29
CA MET A 633 4.76 9.15 -24.58
C MET A 633 5.28 10.06 -25.71
N LEU A 634 4.83 11.31 -25.76
CA LEU A 634 5.29 12.26 -26.79
C LEU A 634 6.77 12.62 -26.63
N THR A 635 7.24 12.86 -25.40
CA THR A 635 8.64 13.18 -25.12
C THR A 635 9.55 11.97 -25.29
N GLY A 636 9.13 10.78 -24.85
CA GLY A 636 9.89 9.54 -25.02
C GLY A 636 10.04 9.09 -26.48
N ALA A 637 9.21 9.60 -27.38
CA ALA A 637 9.31 9.39 -28.83
C ALA A 637 9.96 10.57 -29.58
N ASP A 638 10.57 11.52 -28.86
CA ASP A 638 11.19 12.73 -29.41
C ASP A 638 10.25 13.52 -30.36
N ARG A 639 8.94 13.49 -30.09
CA ARG A 639 7.92 13.98 -31.02
C ARG A 639 7.66 15.48 -30.91
N VAL A 640 7.95 16.06 -29.75
CA VAL A 640 7.55 17.43 -29.39
C VAL A 640 8.70 18.19 -28.76
N THR A 641 8.70 19.52 -28.93
CA THR A 641 9.43 20.43 -28.03
C THR A 641 8.50 20.84 -26.90
N VAL A 642 8.95 20.74 -25.66
CA VAL A 642 8.17 21.05 -24.47
C VAL A 642 8.44 22.49 -24.03
N ILE A 643 7.38 23.29 -23.88
CA ILE A 643 7.47 24.69 -23.43
C ILE A 643 6.53 24.93 -22.25
N GLY A 644 6.98 25.72 -21.27
CA GLY A 644 6.15 26.14 -20.14
C GLY A 644 6.87 25.93 -18.82
N ARG A 645 6.23 25.25 -17.88
CA ARG A 645 6.78 24.98 -16.54
C ARG A 645 6.72 23.49 -16.22
N ARG A 646 7.56 23.05 -15.30
CA ARG A 646 7.58 21.64 -14.86
C ARG A 646 6.20 21.15 -14.43
N SER A 647 5.89 19.90 -14.80
CA SER A 647 4.66 19.22 -14.41
C SER A 647 4.60 18.88 -12.91
N ALA A 648 3.47 18.39 -12.42
CA ALA A 648 3.24 18.08 -11.01
C ALA A 648 4.10 16.92 -10.47
N ALA A 649 4.70 16.13 -11.36
CA ALA A 649 5.54 14.97 -11.08
C ALA A 649 4.83 13.86 -10.29
N VAL A 650 3.60 13.53 -10.69
CA VAL A 650 2.70 12.61 -9.97
C VAL A 650 1.91 11.72 -10.93
N ASN A 651 2.62 10.93 -11.73
CA ASN A 651 2.00 9.93 -12.60
C ASN A 651 1.86 8.57 -11.89
N GLY A 652 0.85 7.81 -12.29
CA GLY A 652 0.48 6.51 -11.73
C GLY A 652 -0.95 6.49 -11.20
N ASN A 653 -1.56 5.31 -11.22
CA ASN A 653 -2.93 5.14 -10.75
C ASN A 653 -3.04 5.32 -9.24
N VAL A 654 -4.01 6.13 -8.82
CA VAL A 654 -4.37 6.32 -7.41
C VAL A 654 -5.06 5.08 -6.86
N THR A 655 -4.75 4.72 -5.63
CA THR A 655 -5.54 3.83 -4.78
C THR A 655 -6.07 4.58 -3.55
N ARG A 656 -7.09 4.03 -2.89
CA ARG A 656 -7.75 4.63 -1.74
C ARG A 656 -7.90 3.62 -0.63
N VAL A 657 -7.35 3.94 0.54
CA VAL A 657 -7.63 3.22 1.78
C VAL A 657 -8.71 3.96 2.57
N ARG A 658 -9.75 3.23 2.97
CA ARG A 658 -10.79 3.73 3.86
C ARG A 658 -10.29 3.62 5.30
N VAL A 659 -10.45 4.69 6.08
CA VAL A 659 -10.08 4.72 7.50
C VAL A 659 -11.27 5.15 8.36
N PRO A 660 -11.30 4.77 9.66
CA PRO A 660 -12.32 5.22 10.60
C PRO A 660 -12.52 6.75 10.62
N GLY A 661 -13.73 7.21 10.95
CA GLY A 661 -14.09 8.64 10.92
C GLY A 661 -14.64 9.12 9.56
N MET A 662 -15.04 8.18 8.68
CA MET A 662 -15.57 8.44 7.33
C MET A 662 -14.57 9.25 6.49
N LEU A 663 -13.33 8.75 6.44
CA LEU A 663 -12.21 9.33 5.73
C LEU A 663 -11.64 8.34 4.72
N TYR A 664 -11.12 8.87 3.62
CA TYR A 664 -10.23 8.13 2.73
C TYR A 664 -8.87 8.82 2.69
N LEU A 665 -7.81 8.03 2.75
CA LEU A 665 -6.49 8.44 2.32
C LEU A 665 -6.26 7.88 0.92
N THR A 666 -5.94 8.76 -0.02
CA THR A 666 -5.51 8.38 -1.36
C THR A 666 -3.98 8.38 -1.41
N PHE A 667 -3.38 7.61 -2.32
CA PHE A 667 -1.96 7.67 -2.67
C PHE A 667 -1.71 6.94 -4.00
N THR A 668 -0.56 7.16 -4.62
CA THR A 668 -0.17 6.49 -5.86
C THR A 668 0.19 5.02 -5.58
N GLY A 669 -0.52 4.08 -6.21
CA GLY A 669 -0.30 2.63 -6.04
C GLY A 669 0.48 1.96 -7.17
N MET A 670 0.81 2.71 -8.22
CA MET A 670 1.53 2.24 -9.41
C MET A 670 2.73 3.15 -9.62
N GLU A 671 3.91 2.55 -9.68
CA GLU A 671 5.12 3.25 -10.07
C GLU A 671 5.14 3.47 -11.59
N VAL A 672 5.56 4.66 -12.01
CA VAL A 672 5.76 5.00 -13.43
C VAL A 672 7.21 5.40 -13.65
N LEU A 673 7.85 4.79 -14.65
CA LEU A 673 9.22 5.10 -15.07
C LEU A 673 9.23 5.56 -16.54
N PHE A 674 10.20 6.39 -16.89
CA PHE A 674 10.51 6.73 -18.28
C PHE A 674 10.95 5.49 -19.09
N GLN A 675 11.00 5.60 -20.42
CA GLN A 675 11.46 4.52 -21.33
C GLN A 675 12.87 4.02 -21.03
N ASP A 676 13.74 4.89 -20.52
CA ASP A 676 15.10 4.55 -20.10
C ASP A 676 15.17 3.94 -18.68
N ARG A 677 14.00 3.62 -18.09
CA ARG A 677 13.81 3.20 -16.69
C ARG A 677 14.21 4.25 -15.65
N GLY A 678 14.42 5.49 -16.07
CA GLY A 678 14.62 6.63 -15.18
C GLY A 678 13.35 6.94 -14.36
N ARG A 679 13.54 7.50 -13.17
CA ARG A 679 12.43 7.87 -12.27
C ARG A 679 11.60 9.02 -12.86
N PHE A 680 10.28 8.93 -12.76
CA PHE A 680 9.37 10.04 -13.10
C PHE A 680 8.91 10.82 -11.85
N HIS A 681 8.52 10.11 -10.79
CA HIS A 681 7.97 10.72 -9.56
C HIS A 681 8.97 11.69 -8.92
N GLY A 682 8.51 12.90 -8.61
CA GLY A 682 9.34 14.01 -8.11
C GLY A 682 10.26 14.66 -9.15
N VAL A 683 10.28 14.20 -10.41
CA VAL A 683 10.98 14.83 -11.54
C VAL A 683 10.00 15.52 -12.48
N GLY A 684 8.97 14.80 -12.93
CA GLY A 684 7.97 15.30 -13.86
C GLY A 684 8.50 15.48 -15.29
N ILE A 685 7.69 16.10 -16.14
CA ILE A 685 8.07 16.58 -17.45
C ILE A 685 8.80 17.90 -17.27
N VAL A 686 10.07 17.95 -17.69
CA VAL A 686 10.90 19.14 -17.67
C VAL A 686 10.77 19.85 -19.02
N PRO A 687 10.42 21.15 -19.07
CA PRO A 687 10.38 21.88 -20.32
C PRO A 687 11.77 22.02 -20.97
N ASP A 688 11.83 21.93 -22.29
CA ASP A 688 13.01 22.29 -23.07
C ASP A 688 13.24 23.81 -23.02
N ILE A 689 12.14 24.58 -23.00
CA ILE A 689 12.13 26.03 -22.87
C ILE A 689 11.21 26.41 -21.71
N GLU A 690 11.81 26.86 -20.61
CA GLU A 690 11.07 27.32 -19.45
C GLU A 690 10.50 28.73 -19.67
N VAL A 691 9.20 28.88 -19.42
CA VAL A 691 8.48 30.16 -19.51
C VAL A 691 7.48 30.22 -18.37
N ALA A 692 7.59 31.24 -17.53
CA ALA A 692 6.64 31.49 -16.45
C ALA A 692 5.80 32.74 -16.75
N PRO A 693 4.50 32.75 -16.40
CA PRO A 693 3.69 33.97 -16.46
C PRO A 693 4.04 34.92 -15.32
N GLU A 694 3.74 36.20 -15.52
CA GLU A 694 3.69 37.21 -14.48
C GLU A 694 2.24 37.57 -14.11
N ALA A 695 2.04 38.25 -12.98
CA ALA A 695 0.71 38.69 -12.55
C ALA A 695 -0.01 39.57 -13.62
N SER A 696 0.75 40.42 -14.32
CA SER A 696 0.24 41.27 -15.40
C SER A 696 -0.23 40.49 -16.63
N ASP A 697 0.29 39.29 -16.87
CA ASP A 697 -0.14 38.46 -18.00
C ASP A 697 -1.62 38.05 -17.83
N PHE A 698 -2.01 37.65 -16.61
CA PHE A 698 -3.41 37.32 -16.30
C PHE A 698 -4.33 38.54 -16.38
N ALA A 699 -3.88 39.71 -15.92
CA ALA A 699 -4.65 40.95 -15.97
C ALA A 699 -4.91 41.40 -17.42
N THR A 700 -3.95 41.19 -18.32
CA THR A 700 -4.02 41.60 -19.73
C THR A 700 -4.52 40.50 -20.67
N GLY A 701 -4.71 39.28 -20.18
CA GLY A 701 -5.09 38.12 -21.00
C GLY A 701 -3.97 37.64 -21.93
N ARG A 702 -2.72 38.00 -21.63
CA ARG A 702 -1.54 37.56 -22.37
C ARG A 702 -1.14 36.15 -21.91
N ASP A 703 -0.85 35.27 -22.85
CA ASP A 703 -0.35 33.91 -22.55
C ASP A 703 1.10 33.76 -23.03
N PRO A 704 2.10 34.00 -22.17
CA PRO A 704 3.51 34.00 -22.58
C PRO A 704 3.99 32.62 -23.05
N GLU A 705 3.45 31.53 -22.52
CA GLU A 705 3.84 30.17 -22.91
C GLU A 705 3.38 29.87 -24.34
N LEU A 706 2.12 30.21 -24.67
CA LEU A 706 1.59 30.09 -26.03
C LEU A 706 2.31 31.01 -27.02
N LEU A 707 2.59 32.25 -26.64
CA LEU A 707 3.34 33.18 -27.49
C LEU A 707 4.76 32.68 -27.77
N ARG A 708 5.42 32.07 -26.78
CA ARG A 708 6.73 31.45 -26.98
C ARG A 708 6.65 30.25 -27.91
N ALA A 709 5.61 29.42 -27.80
CA ALA A 709 5.38 28.30 -28.72
C ALA A 709 5.19 28.75 -30.17
N ILE A 710 4.43 29.83 -30.38
CA ILE A 710 4.27 30.44 -31.71
C ILE A 710 5.62 30.91 -32.25
N GLN A 711 6.39 31.64 -31.45
CA GLN A 711 7.71 32.13 -31.84
C GLN A 711 8.66 30.98 -32.23
N PHE A 712 8.69 29.93 -31.41
CA PHE A 712 9.52 28.75 -31.65
C PHE A 712 9.15 28.06 -32.96
N LEU A 713 7.85 27.82 -33.22
CA LEU A 713 7.39 27.19 -34.46
C LEU A 713 7.62 28.04 -35.71
N GLN A 714 7.66 29.38 -35.58
CA GLN A 714 7.91 30.29 -36.71
C GLN A 714 9.40 30.48 -37.03
N SER A 715 10.28 30.42 -36.03
CA SER A 715 11.69 30.81 -36.16
C SER A 715 12.70 29.69 -35.87
N GLY A 716 12.26 28.59 -35.26
CA GLY A 716 13.13 27.52 -34.78
C GLY A 716 14.02 27.90 -33.58
N GLN A 717 13.80 29.08 -32.99
CA GLN A 717 14.56 29.64 -31.88
C GLN A 717 13.72 29.82 -30.63
#